data_AF-R7RTD6-F1
#
_entry.id   AF-R7RTD6-F1
#
_cell.length_a   1.000
_cell.length_b   1.000
_cell.length_c   1.000
_cell.angle_alpha   90.00
_cell.angle_beta   90.00
_cell.angle_gamma   90.00
#
_symmetry.space_group_name_H-M   'P 1'
#
loop_
_entity.id
_entity.type
_entity.pdbx_description
1 polymer ?
#
loop_
_entity_poly.entity_id
_entity_poly.type
_entity_poly.pdbx_seq_one_letter_code
_entity_poly.pdbx_strand_id
1 'polypeptide(L)'
;MNKKLIGILIVLIIIFNSLTTLAATLSEKYYTKLKIGLVTMSSSNLNIKLNGAYFVNGNIVQSGTNIILSVINGKMYYNNSEVQFLDLKPINPENTLTINSSGKSYNYLGEFKFSLDGDKIIPINIIDIEDYLKGVVGYEMSNSYPIEALKSQAVAARNYALSNLEKHKNKSYDLCDDVCCQVYRGFDPSLKNVIKAVEDTKSVVLLYNSNIVSAYYSASNGGYTEASQNVWVQAIPYLVAQEDKFDKDYNWTSQFTSLKIDEILKSKNILTKDDKFLKIDINSIKKYESGRIQELNILYQDKDGVQRIKTFKKESARTFLNLRSSLYDITYNEKDDTYTFKGSGYGHGVGMSQIGARNRALNGHTYEQILIFYYKGTFLKTLLAKVKNIILNKNEILVGQNLILTSQAESGTGEYLYKYVIEKDGRTVYIRDFLADRQAIFTPFLEGNYVATVYIKDIKSSNNYDDKVSLSFKAFSSPKIKSISVGPEKLYVRKDIYIKTDILGGTSKDKVIGFEVFKGDRIVASKVSNSSAFSFIPYDEGEYIVRVRVKDSVSENDYDDIRELKFTVEKEPIVSRGGAAPVQQNIRLNISRNLRLRMMGTDVKLLQEALEKLGYFKYHTTTTYFGTITDKAVRDFQRDNGLKVDGIVGPATRNAIEIKLNNRNAISNIQVKNGAILLSYGMSGDEVKRLQSKLKQLGYFKYPSITGYFGSITESALKAFQKAKGLPQTGVLDSQTYKLLYN
;
A
#
# COMPACT_ATOMS: atom_id res chain seq x y z
N MET A 1 -2.94 -41.36 -5.74
CA MET A 1 -3.08 -40.16 -4.88
C MET A 1 -3.10 -40.61 -3.41
N ASN A 2 -2.16 -40.15 -2.60
CA ASN A 2 -1.77 -40.80 -1.34
C ASN A 2 -2.84 -40.56 -0.24
N LYS A 3 -3.34 -41.61 0.44
CA LYS A 3 -4.39 -41.50 1.48
C LYS A 3 -4.04 -40.53 2.63
N LYS A 4 -2.73 -40.34 2.91
CA LYS A 4 -2.22 -39.33 3.85
C LYS A 4 -2.47 -37.88 3.37
N LEU A 5 -2.42 -37.62 2.06
CA LEU A 5 -2.67 -36.30 1.48
C LEU A 5 -4.16 -35.92 1.56
N ILE A 6 -5.05 -36.90 1.38
CA ILE A 6 -6.51 -36.71 1.49
C ILE A 6 -6.90 -36.46 2.95
N GLY A 7 -6.29 -37.18 3.91
CA GLY A 7 -6.50 -36.94 5.34
C GLY A 7 -6.05 -35.54 5.79
N ILE A 8 -4.90 -35.07 5.31
CA ILE A 8 -4.41 -33.70 5.59
C ILE A 8 -5.32 -32.64 4.95
N LEU A 9 -5.81 -32.87 3.73
CA LEU A 9 -6.71 -31.94 3.05
C LEU A 9 -8.08 -31.84 3.73
N ILE A 10 -8.66 -32.96 4.18
CA ILE A 10 -9.95 -32.98 4.89
C ILE A 10 -9.83 -32.30 6.27
N VAL A 11 -8.74 -32.55 7.00
CA VAL A 11 -8.46 -31.87 8.28
C VAL A 11 -8.27 -30.37 8.07
N LEU A 12 -7.54 -29.95 7.02
CA LEU A 12 -7.40 -28.54 6.66
C LEU A 12 -8.74 -27.87 6.33
N ILE A 13 -9.62 -28.54 5.57
CA ILE A 13 -10.95 -28.00 5.21
C ILE A 13 -11.86 -27.86 6.45
N ILE A 14 -11.86 -28.83 7.37
CA ILE A 14 -12.65 -28.76 8.60
C ILE A 14 -12.14 -27.64 9.52
N ILE A 15 -10.81 -27.52 9.67
CA ILE A 15 -10.20 -26.44 10.46
C ILE A 15 -10.52 -25.07 9.84
N PHE A 16 -10.41 -24.93 8.51
CA PHE A 16 -10.73 -23.68 7.82
C PHE A 16 -12.21 -23.28 7.99
N ASN A 17 -13.14 -24.22 7.81
CA ASN A 17 -14.57 -23.98 8.02
C ASN A 17 -14.89 -23.58 9.48
N SER A 18 -14.23 -24.19 10.47
CA SER A 18 -14.45 -23.87 11.89
C SER A 18 -13.88 -22.49 12.31
N LEU A 19 -12.79 -22.03 11.68
CA LEU A 19 -12.24 -20.70 11.92
C LEU A 19 -13.10 -19.61 11.26
N THR A 20 -13.68 -19.88 10.09
CA THR A 20 -14.58 -18.94 9.41
C THR A 20 -15.89 -18.76 10.17
N THR A 21 -16.46 -19.82 10.76
CA THR A 21 -17.71 -19.69 11.54
C THR A 21 -17.52 -18.88 12.82
N LEU A 22 -16.41 -19.06 13.54
CA LEU A 22 -16.14 -18.31 14.78
C LEU A 22 -15.86 -16.82 14.52
N ALA A 23 -15.20 -16.49 13.40
CA ALA A 23 -15.01 -15.09 13.01
C ALA A 23 -16.33 -14.41 12.67
N ALA A 24 -17.22 -15.10 11.95
CA ALA A 24 -18.55 -14.59 11.61
C ALA A 24 -19.40 -14.32 12.86
N THR A 25 -19.40 -15.21 13.86
CA THR A 25 -20.18 -15.01 15.10
C THR A 25 -19.66 -13.83 15.95
N LEU A 26 -18.36 -13.59 15.98
CA LEU A 26 -17.78 -12.42 16.65
C LEU A 26 -18.18 -11.11 15.97
N SER A 27 -18.17 -11.07 14.64
CA SER A 27 -18.61 -9.91 13.87
C SER A 27 -20.11 -9.66 14.03
N GLU A 28 -20.95 -10.70 14.00
CA GLU A 28 -22.39 -10.58 14.30
C GLU A 28 -22.66 -9.98 15.69
N LYS A 29 -21.93 -10.47 16.70
CA LYS A 29 -22.01 -9.94 18.07
C LYS A 29 -21.61 -8.47 18.13
N TYR A 30 -20.61 -8.05 17.35
CA TYR A 30 -20.17 -6.65 17.27
C TYR A 30 -21.21 -5.72 16.64
N TYR A 31 -21.96 -6.19 15.64
CA TYR A 31 -23.04 -5.40 15.01
C TYR A 31 -24.34 -5.35 15.82
N THR A 32 -24.44 -6.08 16.93
CA THR A 32 -25.63 -6.06 17.78
C THR A 32 -25.70 -4.74 18.56
N LYS A 33 -26.84 -4.04 18.46
CA LYS A 33 -27.09 -2.84 19.25
C LYS A 33 -27.10 -3.16 20.74
N LEU A 34 -26.38 -2.36 21.52
CA LEU A 34 -26.36 -2.44 22.97
C LEU A 34 -27.61 -1.78 23.54
N LYS A 35 -28.23 -2.40 24.54
CA LYS A 35 -29.27 -1.77 25.36
C LYS A 35 -28.66 -1.31 26.68
N ILE A 36 -28.53 -0.01 26.88
CA ILE A 36 -27.93 0.57 28.08
C ILE A 36 -29.04 1.16 28.97
N GLY A 37 -29.22 0.60 30.16
CA GLY A 37 -30.12 1.15 31.17
C GLY A 37 -29.48 2.34 31.85
N LEU A 38 -30.08 3.53 31.71
CA LEU A 38 -29.61 4.77 32.33
C LEU A 38 -30.10 4.87 33.78
N VAL A 39 -29.59 3.99 34.64
CA VAL A 39 -29.93 3.92 36.07
C VAL A 39 -29.64 5.24 36.76
N THR A 40 -28.52 5.89 36.44
CA THR A 40 -28.12 7.16 37.06
C THR A 40 -28.94 8.37 36.61
N MET A 41 -29.76 8.19 35.57
CA MET A 41 -30.70 9.18 35.04
C MET A 41 -32.16 8.81 35.33
N SER A 42 -32.44 7.67 35.99
CA SER A 42 -33.80 7.25 36.31
C SER A 42 -34.51 8.20 37.28
N SER A 43 -35.78 8.52 37.01
CA SER A 43 -36.56 9.47 37.81
C SER A 43 -38.06 9.25 37.61
N SER A 44 -38.88 9.68 38.57
CA SER A 44 -40.35 9.71 38.44
C SER A 44 -40.83 10.80 37.47
N ASN A 45 -39.96 11.77 37.15
CA ASN A 45 -40.18 12.79 36.14
C ASN A 45 -38.90 13.01 35.32
N LEU A 46 -39.00 12.91 33.99
CA LEU A 46 -37.90 13.13 33.05
C LEU A 46 -38.27 14.22 32.05
N ASN A 47 -37.34 15.13 31.80
CA ASN A 47 -37.44 16.13 30.74
C ASN A 47 -36.43 15.82 29.64
N ILE A 48 -36.95 15.53 28.46
CA ILE A 48 -36.17 15.12 27.29
C ILE A 48 -36.31 16.18 26.21
N LYS A 49 -35.18 16.75 25.75
CA LYS A 49 -35.16 17.71 24.64
C LYS A 49 -34.60 17.04 23.39
N LEU A 50 -35.32 17.11 22.28
CA LEU A 50 -34.83 16.59 21.00
C LEU A 50 -33.87 17.61 20.34
N ASN A 51 -32.67 17.19 19.98
CA ASN A 51 -31.66 18.00 19.26
C ASN A 51 -31.47 17.44 17.85
N GLY A 52 -32.58 17.32 17.13
CA GLY A 52 -32.71 16.69 15.82
C GLY A 52 -34.13 16.16 15.68
N ALA A 53 -34.51 15.77 14.46
CA ALA A 53 -35.82 15.17 14.24
C ALA A 53 -35.81 13.67 14.64
N TYR A 54 -36.90 13.23 15.28
CA TYR A 54 -37.09 11.86 15.75
C TYR A 54 -38.46 11.33 15.32
N PHE A 55 -38.54 10.02 15.07
CA PHE A 55 -39.79 9.29 15.13
C PHE A 55 -40.13 9.02 16.60
N VAL A 56 -41.30 9.49 17.04
CA VAL A 56 -41.87 9.27 18.37
C VAL A 56 -43.10 8.41 18.20
N ASN A 57 -43.02 7.14 18.60
CA ASN A 57 -44.04 6.12 18.31
C ASN A 57 -44.50 6.12 16.84
N GLY A 58 -43.55 6.32 15.91
CA GLY A 58 -43.78 6.32 14.45
C GLY A 58 -44.09 7.69 13.83
N ASN A 59 -44.39 8.72 14.63
CA ASN A 59 -44.67 10.07 14.12
C ASN A 59 -43.42 10.94 14.12
N ILE A 60 -43.22 11.74 13.07
CA ILE A 60 -42.08 12.67 13.01
C ILE A 60 -42.32 13.84 13.97
N VAL A 61 -41.38 14.04 14.88
CA VAL A 61 -41.30 15.18 15.80
C VAL A 61 -40.01 15.94 15.52
N GLN A 62 -40.12 17.26 15.45
CA GLN A 62 -39.02 18.14 15.01
C GLN A 62 -38.01 18.44 16.13
N SER A 63 -36.85 18.94 15.73
CA SER A 63 -35.82 19.41 16.65
C SER A 63 -36.36 20.54 17.55
N GLY A 64 -35.88 20.60 18.80
CA GLY A 64 -36.26 21.59 19.80
C GLY A 64 -37.49 21.22 20.63
N THR A 65 -38.22 20.15 20.29
CA THR A 65 -39.36 19.69 21.09
C THR A 65 -38.91 19.15 22.45
N ASN A 66 -39.61 19.55 23.51
CA ASN A 66 -39.47 18.98 24.85
C ASN A 66 -40.55 17.91 25.06
N ILE A 67 -40.12 16.76 25.56
CA ILE A 67 -40.91 15.60 25.93
C ILE A 67 -40.82 15.48 27.45
N ILE A 68 -41.98 15.46 28.11
CA ILE A 68 -42.07 15.23 29.55
C ILE A 68 -42.62 13.82 29.76
N LEU A 69 -41.87 13.02 30.51
CA LEU A 69 -42.31 11.73 30.99
C LEU A 69 -42.52 11.79 32.50
N SER A 70 -43.63 11.24 32.99
CA SER A 70 -43.91 11.15 34.43
C SER A 70 -44.54 9.82 34.82
N VAL A 71 -44.36 9.44 36.09
CA VAL A 71 -45.03 8.29 36.72
C VAL A 71 -46.13 8.80 37.64
N ILE A 72 -47.37 8.38 37.39
CA ILE A 72 -48.52 8.66 38.26
C ILE A 72 -49.23 7.34 38.52
N ASN A 73 -49.39 6.97 39.80
CA ASN A 73 -50.04 5.71 40.22
C ASN A 73 -49.48 4.45 39.51
N GLY A 74 -48.16 4.39 39.33
CA GLY A 74 -47.49 3.26 38.67
C GLY A 74 -47.69 3.17 37.16
N LYS A 75 -48.22 4.22 36.52
CA LYS A 75 -48.40 4.32 35.07
C LYS A 75 -47.54 5.44 34.49
N MET A 76 -47.07 5.23 33.26
CA MET A 76 -46.24 6.21 32.54
C MET A 76 -47.12 7.17 31.74
N TYR A 77 -46.77 8.46 31.78
CA TYR A 77 -47.45 9.50 31.01
C TYR A 77 -46.44 10.21 30.11
N TYR A 78 -46.81 10.43 28.86
CA TYR A 78 -46.11 11.27 27.88
C TYR A 78 -46.92 12.54 27.65
N ASN A 79 -46.37 13.70 28.00
CA ASN A 79 -47.03 15.01 27.88
C ASN A 79 -48.48 14.97 28.41
N ASN A 80 -48.66 14.43 29.63
CA ASN A 80 -49.94 14.25 30.34
C ASN A 80 -50.90 13.20 29.75
N SER A 81 -50.52 12.45 28.73
CA SER A 81 -51.30 11.32 28.20
C SER A 81 -50.72 9.99 28.66
N GLU A 82 -51.54 9.09 29.20
CA GLU A 82 -51.09 7.76 29.62
C GLU A 82 -50.55 6.99 28.40
N VAL A 83 -49.38 6.37 28.54
CA VAL A 83 -48.75 5.54 27.50
C VAL A 83 -48.22 4.23 28.10
N GLN A 84 -48.33 3.15 27.33
CA GLN A 84 -47.74 1.86 27.72
C GLN A 84 -46.24 1.78 27.39
N PHE A 85 -45.82 2.43 26.30
CA PHE A 85 -44.44 2.53 25.87
C PHE A 85 -44.21 3.84 25.13
N LEU A 86 -42.96 4.29 25.13
CA LEU A 86 -42.49 5.39 24.29
C LEU A 86 -41.19 4.94 23.61
N ASP A 87 -41.21 4.92 22.29
CA ASP A 87 -40.06 4.64 21.44
C ASP A 87 -39.66 5.93 20.71
N LEU A 88 -38.39 6.31 20.87
CA LEU A 88 -37.78 7.44 20.17
C LEU A 88 -36.69 6.90 19.23
N LYS A 89 -36.83 7.15 17.92
CA LYS A 89 -35.84 6.76 16.92
C LYS A 89 -35.35 7.98 16.13
N PRO A 90 -34.05 8.27 16.09
CA PRO A 90 -33.56 9.43 15.36
C PRO A 90 -33.79 9.25 13.85
N ILE A 91 -34.17 10.33 13.15
CA ILE A 91 -34.28 10.30 11.68
C ILE A 91 -32.90 10.18 11.03
N ASN A 92 -31.91 10.89 11.57
CA ASN A 92 -30.53 10.79 11.13
C ASN A 92 -29.64 10.31 12.30
N PRO A 93 -28.62 9.46 12.05
CA PRO A 93 -27.77 8.90 13.11
C PRO A 93 -27.07 9.93 14.00
N GLU A 94 -26.76 11.13 13.48
CA GLU A 94 -26.11 12.21 14.21
C GLU A 94 -27.05 12.99 15.14
N ASN A 95 -28.36 12.80 15.03
CA ASN A 95 -29.33 13.48 15.88
C ASN A 95 -29.16 13.00 17.32
N THR A 96 -29.14 13.94 18.27
CA THR A 96 -29.10 13.61 19.70
C THR A 96 -30.40 13.99 20.39
N LEU A 97 -30.60 13.46 21.59
CA LEU A 97 -31.56 14.00 22.55
C LEU A 97 -30.86 14.29 23.88
N THR A 98 -31.30 15.31 24.60
CA THR A 98 -30.82 15.64 25.94
C THR A 98 -31.78 15.07 26.96
N ILE A 99 -31.29 14.31 27.94
CA ILE A 99 -32.07 13.89 29.10
C ILE A 99 -31.63 14.72 30.30
N ASN A 100 -32.59 15.40 30.94
CA ASN A 100 -32.39 16.13 32.18
C ASN A 100 -33.06 15.36 33.33
N SER A 101 -32.27 15.01 34.35
CA SER A 101 -32.74 14.24 35.49
C SER A 101 -31.89 14.53 36.72
N SER A 102 -32.54 14.84 37.86
CA SER A 102 -31.89 15.09 39.15
C SER A 102 -30.66 16.02 39.10
N GLY A 103 -30.78 17.13 38.34
CA GLY A 103 -29.70 18.13 38.19
C GLY A 103 -28.58 17.74 37.21
N LYS A 104 -28.65 16.56 36.59
CA LYS A 104 -27.74 16.13 35.52
C LYS A 104 -28.37 16.37 34.16
N SER A 105 -27.53 16.65 33.16
CA SER A 105 -27.93 16.88 31.77
C SER A 105 -26.88 16.28 30.84
N TYR A 106 -27.31 15.33 30.00
CA TYR A 106 -26.43 14.65 29.05
C TYR A 106 -27.14 14.48 27.70
N ASN A 107 -26.36 14.58 26.63
CA ASN A 107 -26.82 14.33 25.26
C ASN A 107 -26.55 12.89 24.89
N TYR A 108 -27.47 12.23 24.21
CA TYR A 108 -27.33 10.83 23.81
C TYR A 108 -27.61 10.67 22.33
N LEU A 109 -26.83 9.79 21.70
CA LEU A 109 -27.07 9.29 20.35
C LEU A 109 -27.97 8.05 20.40
N GLY A 110 -28.49 7.66 19.24
CA GLY A 110 -29.21 6.40 19.07
C GLY A 110 -30.67 6.45 19.50
N GLU A 111 -31.24 5.27 19.66
CA GLU A 111 -32.65 5.06 19.93
C GLU A 111 -32.91 5.02 21.43
N PHE A 112 -34.14 5.33 21.85
CA PHE A 112 -34.55 5.27 23.25
C PHE A 112 -35.86 4.53 23.41
N LYS A 113 -35.90 3.68 24.42
CA LYS A 113 -37.12 3.15 25.01
C LYS A 113 -37.19 3.54 26.47
N PHE A 114 -38.38 3.55 27.03
CA PHE A 114 -38.59 3.87 28.44
C PHE A 114 -39.36 2.74 29.11
N SER A 115 -38.92 2.36 30.30
CA SER A 115 -39.54 1.29 31.09
C SER A 115 -39.77 1.78 32.52
N LEU A 116 -40.72 1.18 33.22
CA LEU A 116 -40.96 1.44 34.64
C LEU A 116 -40.08 0.50 35.49
N ASP A 117 -39.44 1.07 36.51
CA ASP A 117 -38.74 0.32 37.56
C ASP A 117 -39.22 0.87 38.91
N GLY A 118 -40.31 0.28 39.44
CA GLY A 118 -41.02 0.80 40.61
C GLY A 118 -41.72 2.12 40.32
N ASP A 119 -41.37 3.16 41.07
CA ASP A 119 -41.91 4.52 40.96
C ASP A 119 -41.12 5.43 40.00
N LYS A 120 -40.13 4.86 39.29
CA LYS A 120 -39.24 5.58 38.38
C LYS A 120 -39.37 5.08 36.95
N ILE A 121 -39.01 5.98 36.03
CA ILE A 121 -38.79 5.68 34.63
C ILE A 121 -37.30 5.46 34.43
N ILE A 122 -36.93 4.32 33.85
CA ILE A 122 -35.58 4.06 33.38
C ILE A 122 -35.52 4.27 31.86
N PRO A 123 -34.72 5.23 31.38
CA PRO A 123 -34.37 5.31 29.96
C PRO A 123 -33.48 4.13 29.57
N ILE A 124 -33.77 3.52 28.43
CA ILE A 124 -32.99 2.45 27.82
C ILE A 124 -32.48 2.98 26.49
N ASN A 125 -31.18 3.28 26.43
CA ASN A 125 -30.53 3.74 25.21
C ASN A 125 -30.13 2.53 24.35
N ILE A 126 -30.66 2.46 23.14
CA ILE A 126 -30.37 1.40 22.17
C ILE A 126 -29.41 1.98 21.11
N ILE A 127 -28.16 1.54 21.14
CA ILE A 127 -27.05 2.25 20.48
C ILE A 127 -26.01 1.30 19.89
N ASP A 128 -25.37 1.71 18.79
CA ASP A 128 -24.24 0.99 18.21
C ASP A 128 -22.99 1.14 19.10
N ILE A 129 -22.15 0.10 19.18
CA ILE A 129 -21.05 0.06 20.15
C ILE A 129 -20.06 1.22 20.02
N GLU A 130 -19.80 1.70 18.81
CA GLU A 130 -18.85 2.80 18.60
C GLU A 130 -19.39 4.14 19.12
N ASP A 131 -20.70 4.37 19.00
CA ASP A 131 -21.32 5.57 19.55
C ASP A 131 -21.49 5.48 21.08
N TYR A 132 -21.72 4.27 21.61
CA TYR A 132 -21.66 4.02 23.05
C TYR A 132 -20.29 4.38 23.63
N LEU A 133 -19.20 3.95 22.97
CA LEU A 133 -17.83 4.19 23.46
C LEU A 133 -17.46 5.67 23.51
N LYS A 134 -18.01 6.51 22.62
CA LYS A 134 -17.84 7.97 22.68
C LYS A 134 -18.39 8.57 23.98
N GLY A 135 -19.37 7.92 24.59
CA GLY A 135 -19.92 8.30 25.89
C GLY A 135 -19.39 7.51 27.09
N VAL A 136 -18.44 6.59 26.89
CA VAL A 136 -17.73 5.89 27.97
C VAL A 136 -16.32 6.45 28.13
N VAL A 137 -15.53 6.43 27.06
CA VAL A 137 -14.08 6.66 27.13
C VAL A 137 -13.73 8.01 27.74
N GLY A 138 -14.46 9.08 27.39
CA GLY A 138 -14.21 10.43 27.90
C GLY A 138 -14.59 10.65 29.36
N TYR A 139 -15.33 9.72 29.96
CA TYR A 139 -15.74 9.75 31.36
C TYR A 139 -14.97 8.73 32.22
N GLU A 140 -14.22 7.84 31.59
CA GLU A 140 -13.25 6.94 32.20
C GLU A 140 -11.82 7.55 32.17
N MET A 141 -11.47 8.23 31.08
CA MET A 141 -10.20 8.94 30.92
C MET A 141 -10.43 10.38 30.44
N SER A 142 -9.59 11.30 30.91
CA SER A 142 -9.65 12.70 30.46
C SER A 142 -9.34 12.81 28.97
N ASN A 143 -10.09 13.64 28.23
CA ASN A 143 -9.85 13.93 26.81
C ASN A 143 -8.46 14.55 26.52
N SER A 144 -7.74 15.05 27.53
CA SER A 144 -6.37 15.55 27.40
C SER A 144 -5.30 14.46 27.50
N TYR A 145 -5.67 13.21 27.80
CA TYR A 145 -4.71 12.11 27.88
C TYR A 145 -4.11 11.83 26.50
N PRO A 146 -2.87 11.28 26.44
CA PRO A 146 -2.24 10.90 25.18
C PRO A 146 -3.15 9.98 24.36
N ILE A 147 -3.14 10.16 23.04
CA ILE A 147 -4.06 9.44 22.14
C ILE A 147 -3.93 7.92 22.26
N GLU A 148 -2.72 7.40 22.48
CA GLU A 148 -2.50 5.95 22.65
C GLU A 148 -3.12 5.39 23.95
N ALA A 149 -3.19 6.19 25.01
CA ALA A 149 -3.91 5.82 26.22
C ALA A 149 -5.42 5.79 25.98
N LEU A 150 -5.96 6.82 25.31
CA LEU A 150 -7.38 6.87 24.94
C LEU A 150 -7.77 5.71 24.01
N LYS A 151 -6.92 5.36 23.04
CA LYS A 151 -7.10 4.19 22.16
C LYS A 151 -7.13 2.88 22.95
N SER A 152 -6.21 2.72 23.91
CA SER A 152 -6.21 1.53 24.78
C SER A 152 -7.49 1.43 25.60
N GLN A 153 -7.99 2.55 26.14
CA GLN A 153 -9.26 2.61 26.86
C GLN A 153 -10.44 2.30 25.95
N ALA A 154 -10.46 2.79 24.71
CA ALA A 154 -11.51 2.50 23.74
C ALA A 154 -11.61 1.00 23.45
N VAL A 155 -10.48 0.33 23.20
CA VAL A 155 -10.45 -1.13 22.96
C VAL A 155 -10.84 -1.91 24.21
N ALA A 156 -10.30 -1.55 25.39
CA ALA A 156 -10.66 -2.23 26.64
C ALA A 156 -12.16 -2.07 26.96
N ALA A 157 -12.71 -0.87 26.78
CA ALA A 157 -14.13 -0.61 26.98
C ALA A 157 -15.02 -1.37 25.99
N ARG A 158 -14.61 -1.45 24.71
CA ARG A 158 -15.30 -2.24 23.67
C ARG A 158 -15.35 -3.71 24.05
N ASN A 159 -14.20 -4.26 24.44
CA ASN A 159 -14.07 -5.63 24.90
C ASN A 159 -14.92 -5.93 26.13
N TYR A 160 -14.96 -5.01 27.10
CA TYR A 160 -15.80 -5.14 28.28
C TYR A 160 -17.28 -5.21 27.89
N ALA A 161 -17.76 -4.25 27.08
CA ALA A 161 -19.16 -4.21 26.64
C ALA A 161 -19.56 -5.50 25.90
N LEU A 162 -18.74 -5.96 24.96
CA LEU A 162 -19.02 -7.19 24.20
C LEU A 162 -18.96 -8.44 25.08
N SER A 163 -17.99 -8.56 25.98
CA SER A 163 -17.87 -9.72 26.87
C SER A 163 -18.96 -9.79 27.93
N ASN A 164 -19.59 -8.66 28.26
CA ASN A 164 -20.66 -8.55 29.27
C ASN A 164 -22.04 -8.26 28.66
N LEU A 165 -22.24 -8.50 27.36
CA LEU A 165 -23.57 -8.54 26.78
C LEU A 165 -24.47 -9.46 27.61
N GLU A 166 -25.69 -9.02 27.89
CA GLU A 166 -26.66 -9.73 28.75
C GLU A 166 -26.27 -9.85 30.24
N LYS A 167 -25.31 -9.07 30.75
CA LYS A 167 -24.99 -9.04 32.20
C LYS A 167 -26.23 -8.77 33.06
N HIS A 168 -27.16 -7.97 32.56
CA HIS A 168 -28.45 -7.70 33.18
C HIS A 168 -29.62 -8.41 32.49
N LYS A 169 -29.46 -9.66 32.00
CA LYS A 169 -30.50 -10.43 31.28
C LYS A 169 -31.89 -10.52 31.95
N ASN A 170 -31.96 -10.33 33.28
CA ASN A 170 -33.23 -10.30 34.03
C ASN A 170 -33.90 -8.91 34.03
N LYS A 171 -33.30 -7.94 33.36
CA LYS A 171 -33.78 -6.57 33.15
C LYS A 171 -33.99 -6.37 31.64
N SER A 172 -34.56 -5.22 31.27
CA SER A 172 -34.85 -4.85 29.88
C SER A 172 -33.64 -4.33 29.08
N TYR A 173 -32.44 -4.35 29.68
CA TYR A 173 -31.20 -3.82 29.13
C TYR A 173 -30.01 -4.75 29.42
N ASP A 174 -28.93 -4.62 28.65
CA ASP A 174 -27.74 -5.46 28.72
C ASP A 174 -26.75 -4.96 29.79
N LEU A 175 -26.49 -3.65 29.80
CA LEU A 175 -25.50 -2.95 30.63
C LEU A 175 -26.11 -1.71 31.31
N CYS A 176 -25.50 -1.26 32.42
CA CYS A 176 -25.87 -0.04 33.15
C CYS A 176 -24.91 1.12 32.85
N ASP A 177 -25.31 2.37 33.15
CA ASP A 177 -24.52 3.59 32.97
C ASP A 177 -23.63 3.98 34.18
N ASP A 178 -23.57 3.12 35.20
CA ASP A 178 -22.83 3.34 36.44
C ASP A 178 -21.59 2.43 36.55
N VAL A 179 -20.81 2.61 37.62
CA VAL A 179 -19.61 1.81 37.97
C VAL A 179 -19.89 0.30 38.08
N CYS A 180 -21.17 -0.09 38.14
CA CYS A 180 -21.62 -1.48 38.04
C CYS A 180 -21.19 -2.14 36.71
N CYS A 181 -21.16 -1.34 35.63
CA CYS A 181 -20.73 -1.73 34.31
C CYS A 181 -19.57 -0.84 33.86
N GLN A 182 -19.89 0.32 33.27
CA GLN A 182 -18.95 1.33 32.80
C GLN A 182 -19.63 2.70 32.95
N VAL A 183 -18.85 3.74 33.25
CA VAL A 183 -19.41 5.09 33.35
C VAL A 183 -19.84 5.55 31.96
N TYR A 184 -21.15 5.67 31.72
CA TYR A 184 -21.72 6.11 30.44
C TYR A 184 -22.51 7.40 30.63
N ARG A 185 -22.07 8.51 30.01
CA ARG A 185 -22.72 9.83 30.17
C ARG A 185 -23.06 10.49 28.83
N GLY A 186 -23.27 9.66 27.81
CA GLY A 186 -23.72 10.10 26.50
C GLY A 186 -22.65 10.80 25.66
N PHE A 187 -23.05 11.38 24.53
CA PHE A 187 -22.17 11.97 23.52
C PHE A 187 -21.88 13.44 23.79
N ASP A 188 -20.60 13.80 23.83
CA ASP A 188 -20.12 15.18 23.88
C ASP A 188 -19.20 15.47 22.68
N PRO A 189 -19.64 16.30 21.71
CA PRO A 189 -18.86 16.60 20.51
C PRO A 189 -17.58 17.42 20.80
N SER A 190 -17.42 17.96 22.01
CA SER A 190 -16.19 18.68 22.41
C SER A 190 -15.01 17.74 22.70
N LEU A 191 -15.28 16.45 22.96
CA LEU A 191 -14.27 15.44 23.29
C LEU A 191 -13.58 14.87 22.04
N LYS A 192 -12.94 15.76 21.26
CA LYS A 192 -12.37 15.43 19.94
C LYS A 192 -11.32 14.31 19.98
N ASN A 193 -10.48 14.25 21.01
CA ASN A 193 -9.45 13.21 21.11
C ASN A 193 -10.06 11.85 21.48
N VAL A 194 -11.10 11.84 22.31
CA VAL A 194 -11.89 10.65 22.62
C VAL A 194 -12.56 10.11 21.37
N ILE A 195 -13.28 10.97 20.64
CA ILE A 195 -13.95 10.58 19.38
C ILE A 195 -12.91 10.03 18.40
N LYS A 196 -11.78 10.72 18.24
CA LYS A 196 -10.68 10.25 17.40
C LYS A 196 -10.13 8.88 17.84
N ALA A 197 -9.93 8.65 19.14
CA ALA A 197 -9.43 7.38 19.64
C ALA A 197 -10.40 6.21 19.39
N VAL A 198 -11.70 6.46 19.56
CA VAL A 198 -12.74 5.48 19.25
C VAL A 198 -12.76 5.16 17.76
N GLU A 199 -12.76 6.17 16.89
CA GLU A 199 -12.75 5.98 15.44
C GLU A 199 -11.46 5.32 14.92
N ASP A 200 -10.29 5.73 15.44
CA ASP A 200 -8.99 5.14 15.07
C ASP A 200 -8.87 3.66 15.49
N THR A 201 -9.64 3.23 16.50
CA THR A 201 -9.67 1.84 16.98
C THR A 201 -10.99 1.13 16.67
N LYS A 202 -11.78 1.70 15.76
CA LYS A 202 -13.09 1.18 15.39
C LYS A 202 -12.96 -0.30 15.05
N SER A 203 -13.80 -1.13 15.67
CA SER A 203 -13.85 -2.58 15.48
C SER A 203 -12.63 -3.40 15.91
N VAL A 204 -11.63 -2.78 16.50
CA VAL A 204 -10.48 -3.49 17.06
C VAL A 204 -10.86 -4.05 18.44
N VAL A 205 -10.69 -5.36 18.60
CA VAL A 205 -10.93 -6.09 19.86
C VAL A 205 -9.71 -6.92 20.26
N LEU A 206 -9.59 -7.19 21.56
CA LEU A 206 -8.65 -8.17 22.11
C LEU A 206 -9.26 -9.57 22.16
N LEU A 207 -8.50 -10.56 21.72
CA LEU A 207 -8.87 -11.96 21.76
C LEU A 207 -7.87 -12.79 22.56
N TYR A 208 -8.39 -13.80 23.25
CA TYR A 208 -7.62 -14.88 23.90
C TYR A 208 -8.25 -16.21 23.51
N ASN A 209 -7.47 -17.12 22.90
CA ASN A 209 -7.98 -18.37 22.34
C ASN A 209 -9.24 -18.16 21.49
N SER A 210 -9.22 -17.12 20.63
CA SER A 210 -10.32 -16.70 19.75
C SER A 210 -11.62 -16.24 20.44
N ASN A 211 -11.61 -16.04 21.76
CA ASN A 211 -12.73 -15.47 22.51
C ASN A 211 -12.47 -14.00 22.86
N ILE A 212 -13.54 -13.19 22.93
CA ILE A 212 -13.45 -11.80 23.38
C ILE A 212 -12.93 -11.76 24.82
N VAL A 213 -11.84 -11.03 25.01
CA VAL A 213 -11.23 -10.79 26.32
C VAL A 213 -12.18 -9.97 27.19
N SER A 214 -12.44 -10.43 28.41
CA SER A 214 -13.06 -9.63 29.49
C SER A 214 -12.06 -8.59 30.00
N ALA A 215 -12.02 -7.44 29.32
CA ALA A 215 -11.04 -6.39 29.55
C ALA A 215 -11.45 -5.48 30.72
N TYR A 216 -11.26 -5.95 31.95
CA TYR A 216 -11.43 -5.12 33.15
C TYR A 216 -10.32 -4.06 33.23
N TYR A 217 -10.65 -2.90 33.81
CA TYR A 217 -9.73 -1.79 33.99
C TYR A 217 -10.08 -1.00 35.27
N SER A 218 -9.13 -0.25 35.80
CA SER A 218 -9.33 0.60 36.98
C SER A 218 -8.47 1.87 36.93
N ALA A 219 -8.78 2.86 37.77
CA ALA A 219 -8.08 4.15 37.76
C ALA A 219 -6.56 4.00 37.96
N SER A 220 -6.14 3.28 39.00
CA SER A 220 -4.72 3.01 39.26
C SER A 220 -4.54 1.67 39.97
N ASN A 221 -3.56 0.88 39.53
CA ASN A 221 -3.16 -0.37 40.15
C ASN A 221 -2.18 -0.17 41.33
N GLY A 222 -1.53 1.00 41.41
CA GLY A 222 -0.61 1.37 42.50
C GLY A 222 0.79 0.76 42.40
N GLY A 223 1.19 0.34 41.20
CA GLY A 223 2.51 -0.20 40.90
C GLY A 223 2.54 -1.71 40.69
N TYR A 224 1.39 -2.39 40.86
CA TYR A 224 1.25 -3.83 40.67
C TYR A 224 -0.19 -4.17 40.26
N THR A 225 -0.39 -4.86 39.14
CA THR A 225 -1.71 -5.39 38.77
C THR A 225 -2.09 -6.56 39.68
N GLU A 226 -3.38 -6.87 39.79
CA GLU A 226 -3.85 -8.00 40.58
C GLU A 226 -4.38 -9.14 39.70
N ALA A 227 -4.18 -10.37 40.15
CA ALA A 227 -4.75 -11.55 39.53
C ALA A 227 -6.27 -11.62 39.79
N SER A 228 -7.05 -12.00 38.78
CA SER A 228 -8.51 -11.94 38.88
C SER A 228 -9.09 -12.78 40.03
N GLN A 229 -8.52 -13.95 40.33
CA GLN A 229 -8.96 -14.83 41.42
C GLN A 229 -8.67 -14.27 42.84
N ASN A 230 -7.77 -13.29 42.94
CA ASN A 230 -7.46 -12.64 44.21
C ASN A 230 -8.51 -11.56 44.56
N VAL A 231 -9.27 -11.08 43.57
CA VAL A 231 -10.37 -10.13 43.74
C VAL A 231 -11.74 -10.81 43.62
N TRP A 232 -11.91 -11.69 42.63
CA TRP A 232 -13.15 -12.40 42.31
C TRP A 232 -13.00 -13.92 42.47
N VAL A 233 -13.99 -14.70 42.07
CA VAL A 233 -13.97 -16.18 42.24
C VAL A 233 -13.19 -16.87 41.12
N GLN A 234 -13.32 -16.39 39.89
CA GLN A 234 -12.79 -17.07 38.71
C GLN A 234 -11.38 -16.58 38.35
N ALA A 235 -10.46 -17.52 38.14
CA ALA A 235 -9.16 -17.25 37.53
C ALA A 235 -9.33 -17.02 36.03
N ILE A 236 -8.80 -15.91 35.53
CA ILE A 236 -8.86 -15.50 34.13
C ILE A 236 -7.41 -15.42 33.62
N PRO A 237 -6.98 -16.28 32.68
CA PRO A 237 -5.57 -16.50 32.37
C PRO A 237 -4.76 -15.26 31.96
N TYR A 238 -5.41 -14.28 31.34
CA TYR A 238 -4.78 -13.04 30.88
C TYR A 238 -4.84 -11.90 31.91
N LEU A 239 -5.50 -12.09 33.06
CA LEU A 239 -5.61 -11.11 34.15
C LEU A 239 -4.76 -11.59 35.33
N VAL A 240 -3.46 -11.32 35.25
CA VAL A 240 -2.45 -11.80 36.19
C VAL A 240 -1.88 -10.66 37.04
N ALA A 241 -1.34 -11.03 38.20
CA ALA A 241 -0.55 -10.11 39.00
C ALA A 241 0.83 -9.92 38.35
N GLN A 242 1.26 -8.68 38.20
CA GLN A 242 2.59 -8.33 37.72
C GLN A 242 2.94 -6.87 38.08
N GLU A 243 4.23 -6.58 38.20
CA GLU A 243 4.72 -5.22 38.45
C GLU A 243 4.37 -4.27 37.30
N ASP A 244 3.90 -3.07 37.64
CA ASP A 244 3.67 -1.97 36.71
C ASP A 244 4.43 -0.71 37.13
N LYS A 245 5.66 -0.59 36.62
CA LYS A 245 6.54 0.56 36.92
C LYS A 245 5.98 1.92 36.50
N PHE A 246 4.92 1.97 35.69
CA PHE A 246 4.33 3.21 35.19
C PHE A 246 3.17 3.72 36.05
N ASP A 247 2.89 3.13 37.21
CA ASP A 247 1.77 3.55 38.08
C ASP A 247 2.11 3.50 39.59
N LYS A 248 3.35 3.82 39.96
CA LYS A 248 3.82 3.76 41.36
C LYS A 248 3.40 4.97 42.22
N ASP A 249 3.02 6.08 41.60
CA ASP A 249 2.95 7.39 42.29
C ASP A 249 1.55 7.77 42.81
N TYR A 250 0.55 6.88 42.73
CA TYR A 250 -0.81 7.16 43.20
C TYR A 250 -1.00 6.81 44.68
N ASN A 251 -0.39 7.58 45.58
CA ASN A 251 -0.43 7.31 47.02
C ASN A 251 -1.61 8.00 47.74
N TRP A 252 -2.11 7.39 48.82
CA TRP A 252 -3.18 7.94 49.65
C TRP A 252 -3.02 7.56 51.12
N THR A 253 -3.61 8.37 52.00
CA THR A 253 -3.70 8.10 53.44
C THR A 253 -5.14 8.26 53.91
N SER A 254 -5.59 7.39 54.79
CA SER A 254 -6.88 7.49 55.47
C SER A 254 -6.72 7.15 56.94
N GLN A 255 -7.45 7.86 57.80
CA GLN A 255 -7.33 7.73 59.25
C GLN A 255 -8.70 7.48 59.88
N PHE A 256 -8.74 6.59 60.87
CA PHE A 256 -9.94 6.26 61.61
C PHE A 256 -9.62 6.06 63.08
N THR A 257 -10.51 6.50 63.96
CA THR A 257 -10.46 6.11 65.37
C THR A 257 -11.10 4.75 65.59
N SER A 258 -10.83 4.11 66.73
CA SER A 258 -11.48 2.83 67.07
C SER A 258 -13.00 2.98 67.12
N LEU A 259 -13.48 4.09 67.69
CA LEU A 259 -14.90 4.44 67.70
C LEU A 259 -15.46 4.53 66.27
N LYS A 260 -14.73 5.19 65.34
CA LYS A 260 -15.24 5.34 63.99
C LYS A 260 -15.33 4.02 63.24
N ILE A 261 -14.38 3.12 63.46
CA ILE A 261 -14.41 1.77 62.89
C ILE A 261 -15.61 0.99 63.44
N ASP A 262 -15.86 1.05 64.76
CA ASP A 262 -17.03 0.42 65.40
C ASP A 262 -18.36 0.90 64.77
N GLU A 263 -18.53 2.22 64.65
CA GLU A 263 -19.70 2.82 64.00
C GLU A 263 -19.88 2.33 62.56
N ILE A 264 -18.79 2.28 61.78
CA ILE A 264 -18.83 1.83 60.38
C ILE A 264 -19.25 0.35 60.33
N LEU A 265 -18.64 -0.51 61.15
CA LEU A 265 -18.97 -1.93 61.20
C LEU A 265 -20.45 -2.16 61.55
N LYS A 266 -20.98 -1.42 62.53
CA LYS A 266 -22.40 -1.47 62.92
C LYS A 266 -23.31 -0.94 61.83
N SER A 267 -22.97 0.20 61.22
CA SER A 267 -23.77 0.80 60.14
C SER A 267 -23.89 -0.11 58.91
N LYS A 268 -22.90 -0.99 58.68
CA LYS A 268 -22.90 -1.98 57.60
C LYS A 268 -23.48 -3.35 58.03
N ASN A 269 -24.02 -3.47 59.24
CA ASN A 269 -24.51 -4.73 59.85
C ASN A 269 -23.44 -5.84 59.87
N ILE A 270 -22.16 -5.47 59.95
CA ILE A 270 -21.05 -6.42 60.08
C ILE A 270 -20.91 -6.87 61.54
N LEU A 271 -21.14 -5.94 62.47
CA LEU A 271 -21.30 -6.15 63.90
C LEU A 271 -22.72 -5.73 64.32
N THR A 272 -23.24 -6.36 65.37
CA THR A 272 -24.52 -5.98 65.97
C THR A 272 -24.38 -4.71 66.82
N LYS A 273 -25.50 -4.09 67.22
CA LYS A 273 -25.48 -2.87 68.04
C LYS A 273 -24.79 -3.08 69.40
N ASP A 274 -24.94 -4.27 69.96
CA ASP A 274 -24.43 -4.65 71.28
C ASP A 274 -22.98 -5.17 71.24
N ASP A 275 -22.47 -5.50 70.06
CA ASP A 275 -21.06 -5.85 69.88
C ASP A 275 -20.16 -4.62 70.10
N LYS A 276 -18.92 -4.83 70.52
CA LYS A 276 -17.92 -3.78 70.71
C LYS A 276 -16.63 -4.11 69.98
N PHE A 277 -16.25 -3.32 68.99
CA PHE A 277 -14.93 -3.40 68.36
C PHE A 277 -13.81 -3.21 69.40
N LEU A 278 -12.79 -4.06 69.33
CA LEU A 278 -11.62 -4.02 70.21
C LEU A 278 -10.38 -3.52 69.48
N LYS A 279 -9.99 -4.18 68.38
CA LYS A 279 -8.84 -3.77 67.57
C LYS A 279 -8.81 -4.43 66.19
N ILE A 280 -8.03 -3.86 65.28
CA ILE A 280 -7.53 -4.58 64.10
C ILE A 280 -6.30 -5.40 64.56
N ASP A 281 -6.27 -6.68 64.23
CA ASP A 281 -5.08 -7.51 64.44
C ASP A 281 -4.06 -7.29 63.32
N ILE A 282 -3.27 -6.22 63.45
CA ILE A 282 -2.31 -5.79 62.43
C ILE A 282 -1.26 -6.88 62.15
N ASN A 283 -0.89 -7.67 63.15
CA ASN A 283 0.13 -8.71 63.03
C ASN A 283 -0.36 -9.95 62.28
N SER A 284 -1.68 -10.13 62.14
CA SER A 284 -2.25 -11.27 61.41
C SER A 284 -2.57 -10.97 59.94
N ILE A 285 -2.23 -9.78 59.44
CA ILE A 285 -2.56 -9.37 58.07
C ILE A 285 -1.79 -10.24 57.08
N LYS A 286 -2.51 -10.83 56.13
CA LYS A 286 -1.92 -11.54 54.98
C LYS A 286 -2.09 -10.71 53.72
N LYS A 287 -1.08 -10.75 52.85
CA LYS A 287 -1.05 -10.02 51.58
C LYS A 287 -0.77 -10.97 50.42
N TYR A 288 -1.32 -10.64 49.26
CA TYR A 288 -0.93 -11.26 47.99
C TYR A 288 0.44 -10.76 47.52
N GLU A 289 0.98 -11.37 46.47
CA GLU A 289 2.22 -10.92 45.80
C GLU A 289 2.18 -9.45 45.40
N SER A 290 1.01 -8.93 45.02
CA SER A 290 0.77 -7.53 44.68
C SER A 290 0.90 -6.56 45.86
N GLY A 291 1.00 -7.06 47.09
CA GLY A 291 0.92 -6.27 48.32
C GLY A 291 -0.51 -5.94 48.78
N ARG A 292 -1.54 -6.33 48.02
CA ARG A 292 -2.94 -6.14 48.41
C ARG A 292 -3.34 -7.07 49.54
N ILE A 293 -4.27 -6.61 50.38
CA ILE A 293 -4.81 -7.37 51.51
C ILE A 293 -5.50 -8.64 51.01
N GLN A 294 -4.98 -9.78 51.45
CA GLN A 294 -5.61 -11.08 51.29
C GLN A 294 -6.57 -11.35 52.46
N GLU A 295 -6.12 -11.08 53.68
CA GLU A 295 -6.85 -11.35 54.92
C GLU A 295 -6.54 -10.29 55.98
N LEU A 296 -7.58 -9.78 56.63
CA LEU A 296 -7.53 -8.84 57.76
C LEU A 296 -8.48 -9.32 58.85
N ASN A 297 -7.99 -9.45 60.07
CA ASN A 297 -8.80 -9.83 61.21
C ASN A 297 -9.09 -8.62 62.10
N ILE A 298 -10.31 -8.54 62.60
CA ILE A 298 -10.67 -7.66 63.72
C ILE A 298 -11.06 -8.50 64.92
N LEU A 299 -10.76 -8.00 66.11
CA LEU A 299 -11.27 -8.52 67.36
C LEU A 299 -12.43 -7.63 67.81
N TYR A 300 -13.49 -8.26 68.26
CA TYR A 300 -14.63 -7.60 68.87
C TYR A 300 -15.14 -8.42 70.06
N GLN A 301 -15.84 -7.77 70.97
CA GLN A 301 -16.56 -8.41 72.05
C GLN A 301 -18.02 -8.55 71.64
N ASP A 302 -18.60 -9.75 71.74
CA ASP A 302 -20.02 -9.95 71.48
C ASP A 302 -20.89 -9.49 72.65
N LYS A 303 -22.22 -9.51 72.46
CA LYS A 303 -23.22 -9.13 73.49
C LYS A 303 -23.06 -9.85 74.83
N ASP A 304 -22.46 -11.04 74.85
CA ASP A 304 -22.27 -11.87 76.05
C ASP A 304 -20.90 -11.60 76.70
N GLY A 305 -20.15 -10.63 76.19
CA GLY A 305 -18.83 -10.26 76.70
C GLY A 305 -17.69 -11.13 76.16
N VAL A 306 -17.94 -12.03 75.21
CA VAL A 306 -16.94 -12.97 74.70
C VAL A 306 -16.16 -12.34 73.54
N GLN A 307 -14.83 -12.42 73.58
CA GLN A 307 -13.99 -11.98 72.46
C GLN A 307 -14.13 -12.93 71.26
N ARG A 308 -14.41 -12.35 70.10
CA ARG A 308 -14.59 -13.03 68.82
C ARG A 308 -13.68 -12.41 67.77
N ILE A 309 -13.41 -13.17 66.71
CA ILE A 309 -12.64 -12.73 65.54
C ILE A 309 -13.57 -12.67 64.35
N LYS A 310 -13.53 -11.55 63.61
CA LYS A 310 -14.13 -11.45 62.28
C LYS A 310 -13.03 -11.30 61.25
N THR A 311 -13.00 -12.22 60.29
CA THR A 311 -12.03 -12.24 59.19
C THR A 311 -12.63 -11.61 57.94
N PHE A 312 -11.94 -10.62 57.38
CA PHE A 312 -12.24 -10.01 56.09
C PHE A 312 -11.23 -10.47 55.06
N LYS A 313 -11.69 -10.82 53.87
CA LYS A 313 -10.84 -11.29 52.77
C LYS A 313 -10.94 -10.36 51.57
N LYS A 314 -9.89 -10.31 50.75
CA LYS A 314 -9.88 -9.58 49.47
C LYS A 314 -10.31 -8.10 49.65
N GLU A 315 -11.29 -7.64 48.87
CA GLU A 315 -11.79 -6.26 48.86
C GLU A 315 -12.70 -5.91 50.05
N SER A 316 -13.09 -6.86 50.91
CA SER A 316 -14.11 -6.62 51.95
C SER A 316 -13.76 -5.42 52.86
N ALA A 317 -12.51 -5.35 53.34
CA ALA A 317 -12.04 -4.25 54.19
C ALA A 317 -12.06 -2.89 53.48
N ARG A 318 -11.62 -2.87 52.22
CA ARG A 318 -11.70 -1.68 51.37
C ARG A 318 -13.14 -1.19 51.24
N THR A 319 -14.09 -2.09 51.01
CA THR A 319 -15.50 -1.74 50.77
C THR A 319 -16.16 -1.13 52.00
N PHE A 320 -16.04 -1.74 53.18
CA PHE A 320 -16.74 -1.20 54.36
C PHE A 320 -16.08 0.07 54.92
N LEU A 321 -14.75 0.20 54.81
CA LEU A 321 -14.02 1.42 55.20
C LEU A 321 -14.00 2.50 54.11
N ASN A 322 -14.57 2.21 52.93
CA ASN A 322 -14.57 3.10 51.77
C ASN A 322 -13.14 3.57 51.36
N LEU A 323 -12.18 2.64 51.37
CA LEU A 323 -10.79 2.92 50.98
C LEU A 323 -10.65 2.94 49.45
N ARG A 324 -9.64 3.67 48.95
CA ARG A 324 -9.38 3.79 47.51
C ARG A 324 -8.98 2.47 46.86
N SER A 325 -8.20 1.65 47.57
CA SER A 325 -7.73 0.34 47.10
C SER A 325 -7.57 -0.65 48.27
N SER A 326 -7.30 -1.91 47.96
CA SER A 326 -6.87 -2.94 48.90
C SER A 326 -5.35 -3.00 49.08
N LEU A 327 -4.60 -2.09 48.44
CA LEU A 327 -3.14 -2.00 48.52
C LEU A 327 -2.76 -0.96 49.58
N TYR A 328 -2.57 -1.40 50.83
CA TYR A 328 -2.19 -0.53 51.93
C TYR A 328 -1.48 -1.26 53.07
N ASP A 329 -0.80 -0.49 53.91
CA ASP A 329 -0.31 -0.85 55.23
C ASP A 329 -1.14 -0.13 56.31
N ILE A 330 -1.20 -0.74 57.50
CA ILE A 330 -1.92 -0.19 58.65
C ILE A 330 -0.93 0.01 59.80
N THR A 331 -0.99 1.18 60.42
CA THR A 331 -0.33 1.46 61.71
C THR A 331 -1.35 1.95 62.72
N TYR A 332 -1.17 1.64 64.00
CA TYR A 332 -2.02 2.15 65.08
C TYR A 332 -1.20 3.00 66.05
N ASN A 333 -1.71 4.16 66.42
CA ASN A 333 -1.14 5.02 67.46
C ASN A 333 -2.08 5.02 68.67
N GLU A 334 -1.63 4.40 69.77
CA GLU A 334 -2.40 4.26 71.01
C GLU A 334 -2.68 5.61 71.70
N LYS A 335 -1.78 6.59 71.58
CA LYS A 335 -1.92 7.90 72.26
C LYS A 335 -3.11 8.68 71.73
N ASP A 336 -3.32 8.59 70.42
CA ASP A 336 -4.32 9.37 69.69
C ASP A 336 -5.50 8.51 69.22
N ASP A 337 -5.58 7.24 69.66
CA ASP A 337 -6.53 6.21 69.20
C ASP A 337 -6.74 6.24 67.68
N THR A 338 -5.66 6.19 66.90
CA THR A 338 -5.74 6.41 65.45
C THR A 338 -5.11 5.27 64.66
N TYR A 339 -5.93 4.61 63.84
CA TYR A 339 -5.48 3.73 62.76
C TYR A 339 -5.17 4.58 61.53
N THR A 340 -3.96 4.47 61.00
CA THR A 340 -3.54 5.10 59.75
C THR A 340 -3.34 4.04 58.68
N PHE A 341 -4.11 4.16 57.60
CA PHE A 341 -4.02 3.36 56.39
C PHE A 341 -3.21 4.15 55.36
N LYS A 342 -2.01 3.67 55.03
CA LYS A 342 -1.18 4.25 53.96
C LYS A 342 -1.19 3.30 52.78
N GLY A 343 -1.73 3.74 51.66
CA GLY A 343 -1.91 2.89 50.49
C GLY A 343 -1.55 3.54 49.18
N SER A 344 -1.63 2.73 48.13
CA SER A 344 -1.40 3.15 46.74
C SER A 344 -2.51 2.63 45.82
N GLY A 345 -2.68 3.27 44.67
CA GLY A 345 -3.67 2.94 43.67
C GLY A 345 -5.10 3.33 44.00
N TYR A 346 -5.99 3.13 43.03
CA TYR A 346 -7.42 3.36 43.14
C TYR A 346 -8.15 2.36 42.26
N GLY A 347 -8.84 1.42 42.91
CA GLY A 347 -9.61 0.39 42.24
C GLY A 347 -9.16 -1.01 42.62
N HIS A 348 -9.74 -1.99 41.92
CA HIS A 348 -9.44 -3.41 42.12
C HIS A 348 -8.04 -3.82 41.66
N GLY A 349 -7.37 -3.04 40.79
CA GLY A 349 -6.03 -3.35 40.30
C GLY A 349 -5.96 -4.48 39.27
N VAL A 350 -7.06 -5.21 39.03
CA VAL A 350 -7.15 -6.22 37.96
C VAL A 350 -7.23 -5.57 36.57
N GLY A 351 -6.43 -6.06 35.63
CA GLY A 351 -6.43 -5.63 34.23
C GLY A 351 -5.72 -4.29 34.01
N MET A 352 -6.25 -3.45 33.12
CA MET A 352 -5.58 -2.22 32.71
C MET A 352 -5.67 -1.12 33.77
N SER A 353 -4.53 -0.53 34.14
CA SER A 353 -4.50 0.74 34.88
C SER A 353 -4.62 1.92 33.93
N GLN A 354 -5.55 2.83 34.21
CA GLN A 354 -5.74 4.04 33.41
C GLN A 354 -4.55 5.01 33.55
N ILE A 355 -4.05 5.21 34.78
CA ILE A 355 -2.85 6.02 35.02
C ILE A 355 -1.61 5.36 34.40
N GLY A 356 -1.45 4.04 34.55
CA GLY A 356 -0.33 3.33 33.95
C GLY A 356 -0.38 3.35 32.42
N ALA A 357 -1.57 3.25 31.80
CA ALA A 357 -1.75 3.40 30.35
C ALA A 357 -1.35 4.81 29.87
N ARG A 358 -1.78 5.86 30.59
CA ARG A 358 -1.33 7.24 30.33
C ARG A 358 0.19 7.35 30.38
N ASN A 359 0.80 6.87 31.45
CA ASN A 359 2.24 7.02 31.69
C ASN A 359 3.06 6.20 30.68
N ARG A 360 2.59 5.03 30.27
CA ARG A 360 3.17 4.26 29.15
C ARG A 360 3.09 5.01 27.83
N ALA A 361 1.93 5.60 27.50
CA ALA A 361 1.77 6.39 26.30
C ALA A 361 2.68 7.64 26.30
N LEU A 362 2.84 8.31 27.44
CA LEU A 362 3.80 9.42 27.61
C LEU A 362 5.26 8.98 27.39
N ASN A 363 5.56 7.69 27.57
CA ASN A 363 6.86 7.08 27.32
C ASN A 363 6.94 6.40 25.93
N GLY A 364 6.03 6.74 25.02
CA GLY A 364 6.09 6.31 23.61
C GLY A 364 5.54 4.92 23.31
N HIS A 365 4.90 4.26 24.29
CA HIS A 365 4.24 2.98 24.01
C HIS A 365 2.97 3.19 23.18
N THR A 366 2.76 2.33 22.18
CA THR A 366 1.51 2.31 21.40
C THR A 366 0.37 1.66 22.20
N TYR A 367 -0.88 1.90 21.80
CA TYR A 367 -2.03 1.30 22.48
C TYR A 367 -1.98 -0.23 22.45
N GLU A 368 -1.44 -0.85 21.40
CA GLU A 368 -1.25 -2.29 21.31
C GLU A 368 -0.28 -2.80 22.37
N GLN A 369 0.87 -2.13 22.53
CA GLN A 369 1.87 -2.46 23.55
C GLN A 369 1.30 -2.28 24.96
N ILE A 370 0.47 -1.25 25.18
CA ILE A 370 -0.21 -1.01 26.45
C ILE A 370 -1.17 -2.16 26.76
N LEU A 371 -2.02 -2.54 25.81
CA LEU A 371 -3.02 -3.60 26.01
C LEU A 371 -2.37 -4.97 26.22
N ILE A 372 -1.38 -5.34 25.43
CA ILE A 372 -0.68 -6.63 25.55
C ILE A 372 0.04 -6.75 26.89
N PHE A 373 0.53 -5.63 27.44
CA PHE A 373 1.09 -5.62 28.78
C PHE A 373 0.03 -6.01 29.83
N TYR A 374 -1.15 -5.36 29.83
CA TYR A 374 -2.17 -5.61 30.86
C TYR A 374 -2.99 -6.88 30.66
N TYR A 375 -3.11 -7.35 29.43
CA TYR A 375 -3.88 -8.53 29.06
C TYR A 375 -2.95 -9.55 28.40
N LYS A 376 -2.25 -10.32 29.24
CA LYS A 376 -1.13 -11.16 28.83
C LYS A 376 -1.58 -12.30 27.90
N GLY A 377 -0.84 -12.53 26.81
CA GLY A 377 -1.14 -13.61 25.85
C GLY A 377 -2.34 -13.33 24.94
N THR A 378 -2.86 -12.10 24.94
CA THR A 378 -3.92 -11.67 24.03
C THR A 378 -3.35 -11.12 22.72
N PHE A 379 -4.19 -11.02 21.70
CA PHE A 379 -3.86 -10.38 20.43
C PHE A 379 -5.04 -9.55 19.93
N LEU A 380 -4.75 -8.55 19.10
CA LEU A 380 -5.75 -7.66 18.53
C LEU A 380 -6.32 -8.23 17.22
N LYS A 381 -7.61 -8.03 16.99
CA LYS A 381 -8.28 -8.38 15.74
C LYS A 381 -9.31 -7.30 15.36
N THR A 382 -9.36 -6.95 14.08
CA THR A 382 -10.37 -6.06 13.50
C THR A 382 -11.59 -6.87 13.08
N LEU A 383 -12.79 -6.50 13.56
CA LEU A 383 -14.03 -7.23 13.32
C LEU A 383 -14.87 -6.73 12.14
N LEU A 384 -14.73 -5.47 11.71
CA LEU A 384 -15.45 -4.93 10.55
C LEU A 384 -14.85 -5.39 9.23
N ALA A 385 -15.65 -5.41 8.17
CA ALA A 385 -15.16 -5.62 6.81
C ALA A 385 -14.10 -4.58 6.45
N LYS A 386 -12.97 -5.04 5.90
CA LYS A 386 -11.82 -4.24 5.46
C LYS A 386 -11.54 -4.47 3.99
N VAL A 387 -11.11 -3.43 3.30
CA VAL A 387 -10.62 -3.58 1.92
C VAL A 387 -9.21 -4.16 2.00
N LYS A 388 -9.05 -5.40 1.52
CA LYS A 388 -7.76 -6.09 1.49
C LYS A 388 -6.87 -5.57 0.38
N ASN A 389 -7.42 -5.45 -0.82
CA ASN A 389 -6.73 -4.87 -1.98
C ASN A 389 -7.71 -4.41 -3.06
N ILE A 390 -7.19 -3.58 -3.97
CA ILE A 390 -7.82 -3.19 -5.22
C ILE A 390 -6.87 -3.62 -6.34
N ILE A 391 -7.33 -4.49 -7.23
CA ILE A 391 -6.56 -5.04 -8.34
C ILE A 391 -7.07 -4.43 -9.64
N LEU A 392 -6.17 -3.80 -10.39
CA LEU A 392 -6.44 -3.34 -11.74
C LEU A 392 -6.00 -4.41 -12.74
N ASN A 393 -6.81 -4.66 -13.77
CA ASN A 393 -6.40 -5.53 -14.89
C ASN A 393 -5.25 -4.92 -15.72
N LYS A 394 -5.09 -3.58 -15.71
CA LYS A 394 -4.05 -2.83 -16.42
C LYS A 394 -3.54 -1.68 -15.54
N ASN A 395 -2.22 -1.50 -15.43
CA ASN A 395 -1.62 -0.40 -14.65
C ASN A 395 -1.55 0.93 -15.43
N GLU A 396 -1.58 0.85 -16.76
CA GLU A 396 -1.67 1.99 -17.67
C GLU A 396 -2.78 1.70 -18.68
N ILE A 397 -3.60 2.70 -18.99
CA ILE A 397 -4.76 2.54 -19.86
C ILE A 397 -4.85 3.68 -20.87
N LEU A 398 -5.27 3.37 -22.09
CA LEU A 398 -5.58 4.39 -23.08
C LEU A 398 -7.03 4.90 -22.89
N VAL A 399 -7.24 6.18 -23.19
CA VAL A 399 -8.58 6.76 -23.29
C VAL A 399 -9.45 5.90 -24.22
N GLY A 400 -10.66 5.57 -23.76
CA GLY A 400 -11.62 4.73 -24.48
C GLY A 400 -11.51 3.22 -24.20
N GLN A 401 -10.50 2.75 -23.47
CA GLN A 401 -10.39 1.34 -23.08
C GLN A 401 -11.07 1.04 -21.74
N ASN A 402 -11.48 -0.21 -21.54
CA ASN A 402 -12.06 -0.66 -20.27
C ASN A 402 -10.98 -0.98 -19.23
N LEU A 403 -11.05 -0.30 -18.08
CA LEU A 403 -10.36 -0.64 -16.84
C LEU A 403 -11.29 -1.49 -15.97
N ILE A 404 -10.83 -2.66 -15.52
CA ILE A 404 -11.54 -3.50 -14.58
C ILE A 404 -10.88 -3.36 -13.21
N LEU A 405 -11.65 -2.88 -12.24
CA LEU A 405 -11.27 -2.82 -10.84
C LEU A 405 -11.89 -4.01 -10.12
N THR A 406 -11.07 -4.89 -9.56
CA THR A 406 -11.52 -6.00 -8.72
C THR A 406 -11.07 -5.77 -7.29
N SER A 407 -12.01 -5.74 -6.34
CA SER A 407 -11.67 -5.58 -4.93
C SER A 407 -11.72 -6.90 -4.19
N GLN A 408 -10.87 -7.04 -3.18
CA GLN A 408 -10.96 -8.11 -2.19
C GLN A 408 -11.17 -7.52 -0.81
N ALA A 409 -11.85 -8.30 0.01
CA ALA A 409 -12.24 -7.93 1.35
C ALA A 409 -11.73 -8.96 2.36
N GLU A 410 -11.64 -8.53 3.61
CA GLU A 410 -11.37 -9.41 4.75
C GLU A 410 -12.09 -8.92 6.00
N SER A 411 -12.06 -9.72 7.07
CA SER A 411 -12.80 -9.47 8.32
C SER A 411 -14.33 -9.36 8.12
N GLY A 412 -15.10 -8.96 9.12
CA GLY A 412 -16.56 -9.04 9.02
C GLY A 412 -17.09 -10.48 8.99
N THR A 413 -18.33 -10.61 8.56
CA THR A 413 -19.06 -11.88 8.41
C THR A 413 -18.61 -12.69 7.18
N GLY A 414 -17.93 -12.05 6.23
CA GLY A 414 -17.59 -12.64 4.93
C GLY A 414 -18.56 -12.27 3.80
N GLU A 415 -19.65 -11.58 4.12
CA GLU A 415 -20.66 -11.13 3.16
C GLU A 415 -20.60 -9.61 2.98
N TYR A 416 -20.19 -9.16 1.79
CA TYR A 416 -19.84 -7.74 1.56
C TYR A 416 -20.60 -7.13 0.40
N LEU A 417 -20.81 -5.81 0.50
CA LEU A 417 -21.22 -4.93 -0.56
C LEU A 417 -20.09 -3.96 -0.89
N TYR A 418 -19.88 -3.70 -2.18
CA TYR A 418 -18.83 -2.84 -2.70
C TYR A 418 -19.44 -1.66 -3.45
N LYS A 419 -18.94 -0.45 -3.17
CA LYS A 419 -19.24 0.78 -3.91
C LYS A 419 -17.96 1.34 -4.50
N TYR A 420 -18.02 1.75 -5.76
CA TYR A 420 -16.89 2.30 -6.50
C TYR A 420 -17.18 3.75 -6.87
N VAL A 421 -16.25 4.64 -6.56
CA VAL A 421 -16.29 6.05 -6.94
C VAL A 421 -14.98 6.38 -7.62
N ILE A 422 -15.01 6.89 -8.85
CA ILE A 422 -13.82 7.34 -9.56
C ILE A 422 -13.90 8.84 -9.80
N GLU A 423 -12.83 9.53 -9.44
CA GLU A 423 -12.71 10.98 -9.52
C GLU A 423 -11.58 11.37 -10.46
N LYS A 424 -11.78 12.47 -11.17
CA LYS A 424 -10.75 13.19 -11.95
C LYS A 424 -10.75 14.64 -11.51
N ASP A 425 -9.59 15.15 -11.12
CA ASP A 425 -9.39 16.54 -10.70
C ASP A 425 -10.41 16.97 -9.61
N GLY A 426 -10.68 16.08 -8.66
CA GLY A 426 -11.63 16.28 -7.56
C GLY A 426 -13.11 16.19 -7.94
N ARG A 427 -13.44 15.84 -9.19
CA ARG A 427 -14.82 15.66 -9.67
C ARG A 427 -15.12 14.20 -9.91
N THR A 428 -16.24 13.73 -9.38
CA THR A 428 -16.71 12.35 -9.62
C THR A 428 -17.14 12.17 -11.07
N VAL A 429 -16.53 11.18 -11.73
CA VAL A 429 -16.80 10.81 -13.14
C VAL A 429 -17.44 9.43 -13.28
N TYR A 430 -17.44 8.63 -12.22
CA TYR A 430 -18.08 7.33 -12.17
C TYR A 430 -18.53 7.01 -10.75
N ILE A 431 -19.74 6.50 -10.60
CA ILE A 431 -20.26 5.93 -9.36
C ILE A 431 -20.96 4.63 -9.68
N ARG A 432 -20.62 3.57 -8.95
CA ARG A 432 -21.40 2.34 -8.86
C ARG A 432 -21.72 2.12 -7.38
N ASP A 433 -23.00 2.14 -7.03
CA ASP A 433 -23.40 2.01 -5.64
C ASP A 433 -23.18 0.58 -5.09
N PHE A 434 -23.51 0.38 -3.81
CA PHE A 434 -23.27 -0.86 -3.09
C PHE A 434 -23.94 -2.08 -3.74
N LEU A 435 -23.13 -3.02 -4.21
CA LEU A 435 -23.54 -4.31 -4.77
C LEU A 435 -22.61 -5.42 -4.28
N ALA A 436 -23.11 -6.66 -4.23
CA ALA A 436 -22.30 -7.83 -3.88
C ALA A 436 -21.21 -8.14 -4.92
N ASP A 437 -21.40 -7.69 -6.16
CA ASP A 437 -20.39 -7.80 -7.21
C ASP A 437 -19.13 -7.00 -6.82
N ARG A 438 -18.01 -7.70 -6.74
CA ARG A 438 -16.71 -7.14 -6.40
C ARG A 438 -15.97 -6.51 -7.57
N GLN A 439 -16.57 -6.37 -8.75
CA GLN A 439 -15.93 -5.77 -9.93
C GLN A 439 -16.62 -4.50 -10.44
N ALA A 440 -15.84 -3.48 -10.79
CA ALA A 440 -16.33 -2.33 -11.54
C ALA A 440 -15.58 -2.19 -12.85
N ILE A 441 -16.30 -1.80 -13.91
CA ILE A 441 -15.75 -1.52 -15.22
C ILE A 441 -15.86 -0.01 -15.46
N PHE A 442 -14.73 0.62 -15.78
CA PHE A 442 -14.63 2.05 -16.04
C PHE A 442 -13.88 2.34 -17.34
N THR A 443 -14.38 3.28 -18.13
CA THR A 443 -13.78 3.69 -19.40
C THR A 443 -13.41 5.18 -19.30
N PRO A 444 -12.12 5.56 -19.25
CA PRO A 444 -11.73 6.95 -19.18
C PRO A 444 -11.97 7.65 -20.54
N PHE A 445 -12.65 8.79 -20.51
CA PHE A 445 -12.88 9.63 -21.72
C PHE A 445 -11.85 10.75 -21.89
N LEU A 446 -11.06 11.05 -20.85
CA LEU A 446 -10.06 12.10 -20.85
C LEU A 446 -8.72 11.52 -20.38
N GLU A 447 -7.62 12.08 -20.85
CA GLU A 447 -6.31 11.73 -20.32
C GLU A 447 -6.05 12.40 -18.96
N GLY A 448 -5.11 11.84 -18.20
CA GLY A 448 -4.67 12.37 -16.92
C GLY A 448 -4.86 11.41 -15.76
N ASN A 449 -4.71 11.95 -14.55
CA ASN A 449 -4.75 11.17 -13.31
C ASN A 449 -6.18 11.01 -12.82
N TYR A 450 -6.47 9.82 -12.30
CA TYR A 450 -7.72 9.43 -11.70
C TYR A 450 -7.48 8.85 -10.31
N VAL A 451 -8.47 8.97 -9.44
CA VAL A 451 -8.49 8.31 -8.13
C VAL A 451 -9.73 7.42 -8.06
N ALA A 452 -9.53 6.11 -7.95
CA ALA A 452 -10.60 5.17 -7.66
C ALA A 452 -10.67 4.93 -6.16
N THR A 453 -11.82 5.19 -5.55
CA THR A 453 -12.12 4.89 -4.15
C THR A 453 -13.13 3.76 -4.08
N VAL A 454 -12.76 2.70 -3.37
CA VAL A 454 -13.64 1.57 -3.08
C VAL A 454 -14.10 1.70 -1.64
N TYR A 455 -15.40 1.72 -1.45
CA TYR A 455 -16.06 1.61 -0.16
C TYR A 455 -16.56 0.19 0.00
N ILE A 456 -16.34 -0.41 1.16
CA ILE A 456 -16.88 -1.73 1.50
C ILE A 456 -17.80 -1.63 2.69
N LYS A 457 -18.82 -2.47 2.70
CA LYS A 457 -19.78 -2.59 3.79
C LYS A 457 -20.11 -4.06 3.99
N ASP A 458 -20.02 -4.56 5.21
CA ASP A 458 -20.59 -5.86 5.57
C ASP A 458 -22.13 -5.80 5.47
N ILE A 459 -22.77 -6.85 4.97
CA ILE A 459 -24.23 -6.85 4.78
C ILE A 459 -25.00 -6.65 6.09
N LYS A 460 -24.42 -7.02 7.24
CA LYS A 460 -25.00 -6.82 8.58
C LYS A 460 -24.76 -5.43 9.15
N SER A 461 -23.87 -4.65 8.55
CA SER A 461 -23.48 -3.33 9.06
C SER A 461 -24.60 -2.29 8.89
N SER A 462 -24.92 -1.57 9.97
CA SER A 462 -25.76 -0.37 9.94
C SER A 462 -25.02 0.86 9.38
N ASN A 463 -23.68 0.82 9.30
CA ASN A 463 -22.87 1.93 8.84
C ASN A 463 -23.14 2.27 7.36
N ASN A 464 -22.81 3.51 6.95
CA ASN A 464 -22.77 3.88 5.53
C ASN A 464 -21.72 3.06 4.76
N TYR A 465 -20.59 2.76 5.40
CA TYR A 465 -19.54 1.83 4.96
C TYR A 465 -18.70 1.41 6.17
N ASP A 466 -18.03 0.28 6.08
CA ASP A 466 -17.14 -0.26 7.12
C ASP A 466 -15.68 0.13 6.89
N ASP A 467 -15.26 0.25 5.63
CA ASP A 467 -13.93 0.67 5.27
C ASP A 467 -13.90 1.31 3.87
N LYS A 468 -12.84 2.07 3.58
CA LYS A 468 -12.59 2.57 2.23
C LYS A 468 -11.10 2.67 1.92
N VAL A 469 -10.73 2.39 0.68
CA VAL A 469 -9.36 2.53 0.18
C VAL A 469 -9.37 3.20 -1.17
N SER A 470 -8.39 4.05 -1.43
CA SER A 470 -8.21 4.75 -2.70
C SER A 470 -6.95 4.28 -3.42
N LEU A 471 -7.02 4.19 -4.74
CA LEU A 471 -5.92 3.85 -5.64
C LEU A 471 -5.87 4.89 -6.77
N SER A 472 -4.69 5.42 -7.07
CA SER A 472 -4.47 6.31 -8.21
C SER A 472 -4.06 5.53 -9.46
N PHE A 473 -4.59 5.93 -10.61
CA PHE A 473 -4.16 5.43 -11.93
C PHE A 473 -4.17 6.56 -12.96
N LYS A 474 -3.52 6.34 -14.10
CA LYS A 474 -3.41 7.35 -15.17
C LYS A 474 -3.96 6.81 -16.48
N ALA A 475 -4.81 7.59 -17.13
CA ALA A 475 -5.21 7.37 -18.51
C ALA A 475 -4.34 8.21 -19.45
N PHE A 476 -3.93 7.62 -20.56
CA PHE A 476 -3.10 8.26 -21.58
C PHE A 476 -3.91 8.44 -22.87
N SER A 477 -3.69 9.53 -23.60
CA SER A 477 -4.18 9.63 -24.98
C SER A 477 -3.57 8.53 -25.85
N SER A 478 -4.31 8.05 -26.85
CA SER A 478 -3.72 7.17 -27.87
C SER A 478 -2.59 7.88 -28.61
N PRO A 479 -1.49 7.18 -28.97
CA PRO A 479 -0.38 7.82 -29.66
C PRO A 479 -0.81 8.32 -31.04
N LYS A 480 -0.39 9.54 -31.40
CA LYS A 480 -0.67 10.19 -32.69
C LYS A 480 0.60 10.62 -33.39
N ILE A 481 0.62 10.49 -34.72
CA ILE A 481 1.72 10.90 -35.59
C ILE A 481 1.63 12.40 -35.87
N LYS A 482 2.41 13.18 -35.12
CA LYS A 482 2.47 14.65 -35.23
C LYS A 482 3.06 15.11 -36.55
N SER A 483 4.12 14.44 -37.01
CA SER A 483 4.83 14.80 -38.23
C SER A 483 5.48 13.57 -38.86
N ILE A 484 5.68 13.65 -40.17
CA ILE A 484 6.64 12.82 -40.89
C ILE A 484 7.58 13.81 -41.58
N SER A 485 8.88 13.57 -41.48
CA SER A 485 9.91 14.35 -42.18
C SER A 485 10.77 13.42 -43.01
N VAL A 486 11.13 13.89 -44.20
CA VAL A 486 12.00 13.17 -45.13
C VAL A 486 13.21 14.04 -45.39
N GLY A 487 14.40 13.47 -45.25
CA GLY A 487 15.66 14.15 -45.49
C GLY A 487 16.63 13.27 -46.29
N PRO A 488 17.70 13.84 -46.83
CA PRO A 488 18.09 15.26 -46.77
C PRO A 488 17.18 16.17 -47.62
N GLU A 489 17.32 17.50 -47.50
CA GLU A 489 16.43 18.50 -48.16
C GLU A 489 16.24 18.27 -49.67
N LYS A 490 17.29 17.81 -50.35
CA LYS A 490 17.23 17.34 -51.74
C LYS A 490 17.35 15.83 -51.78
N LEU A 491 16.37 15.18 -52.39
CA LEU A 491 16.26 13.74 -52.43
C LEU A 491 16.70 13.24 -53.79
N TYR A 492 17.74 12.41 -53.83
CA TYR A 492 18.30 11.91 -55.08
C TYR A 492 18.25 10.40 -55.15
N VAL A 493 18.07 9.89 -56.37
CA VAL A 493 18.22 8.45 -56.65
C VAL A 493 19.60 7.95 -56.19
N ARG A 494 19.63 6.73 -55.64
CA ARG A 494 20.83 6.05 -55.14
C ARG A 494 21.55 6.76 -53.97
N LYS A 495 20.89 7.69 -53.28
CA LYS A 495 21.37 8.28 -52.02
C LYS A 495 20.48 7.86 -50.86
N ASP A 496 21.01 7.87 -49.64
CA ASP A 496 20.22 7.58 -48.44
C ASP A 496 19.14 8.64 -48.22
N ILE A 497 17.91 8.18 -48.07
CA ILE A 497 16.78 8.97 -47.62
C ILE A 497 16.41 8.51 -46.20
N TYR A 498 16.31 9.47 -45.29
CA TYR A 498 15.93 9.28 -43.90
C TYR A 498 14.50 9.78 -43.70
N ILE A 499 13.64 8.90 -43.24
CA ILE A 499 12.31 9.22 -42.76
C ILE A 499 12.35 9.25 -41.24
N LYS A 500 11.85 10.33 -40.65
CA LYS A 500 11.65 10.44 -39.19
C LYS A 500 10.21 10.80 -38.91
N THR A 501 9.69 10.33 -37.79
CA THR A 501 8.34 10.67 -37.33
C THR A 501 8.37 11.16 -35.88
N ASP A 502 7.61 12.21 -35.60
CA ASP A 502 7.35 12.65 -34.23
C ASP A 502 6.00 12.09 -33.79
N ILE A 503 5.99 11.38 -32.66
CA ILE A 503 4.78 10.82 -32.05
C ILE A 503 4.45 11.58 -30.77
N LEU A 504 3.18 11.95 -30.60
CA LEU A 504 2.64 12.53 -29.39
C LEU A 504 1.76 11.50 -28.67
N GLY A 505 1.78 11.49 -27.34
CA GLY A 505 0.88 10.65 -26.54
C GLY A 505 1.25 9.16 -26.48
N GLY A 506 0.29 8.37 -26.00
CA GLY A 506 0.41 6.97 -25.64
C GLY A 506 1.07 6.74 -24.27
N THR A 507 1.13 5.48 -23.87
CA THR A 507 1.58 5.07 -22.53
C THR A 507 3.09 5.13 -22.36
N SER A 508 3.58 4.83 -21.15
CA SER A 508 5.03 4.73 -20.88
C SER A 508 5.64 3.43 -21.41
N LYS A 509 4.81 2.48 -21.85
CA LYS A 509 5.25 1.23 -22.45
C LYS A 509 5.71 1.41 -23.90
N ASP A 510 6.33 0.36 -24.44
CA ASP A 510 6.86 0.35 -25.80
C ASP A 510 5.78 0.63 -26.85
N LYS A 511 6.16 1.39 -27.87
CA LYS A 511 5.38 1.67 -29.07
C LYS A 511 6.04 1.00 -30.25
N VAL A 512 5.22 0.40 -31.12
CA VAL A 512 5.66 -0.21 -32.36
C VAL A 512 5.30 0.71 -33.52
N ILE A 513 6.29 1.00 -34.38
CA ILE A 513 6.15 1.92 -35.51
C ILE A 513 6.43 1.14 -36.80
N GLY A 514 5.47 1.16 -37.72
CA GLY A 514 5.57 0.59 -39.05
C GLY A 514 5.81 1.66 -40.11
N PHE A 515 6.83 1.50 -40.93
CA PHE A 515 7.10 2.31 -42.12
C PHE A 515 6.86 1.47 -43.37
N GLU A 516 6.13 2.01 -44.34
CA GLU A 516 5.93 1.44 -45.67
C GLU A 516 6.15 2.54 -46.72
N VAL A 517 7.10 2.37 -47.62
CA VAL A 517 7.39 3.32 -48.71
C VAL A 517 6.87 2.75 -50.02
N PHE A 518 6.06 3.52 -50.71
CA PHE A 518 5.37 3.17 -51.95
C PHE A 518 5.92 3.94 -53.14
N LYS A 519 6.01 3.25 -54.29
CA LYS A 519 6.21 3.81 -55.62
C LYS A 519 5.07 3.32 -56.51
N GLY A 520 4.13 4.21 -56.84
CA GLY A 520 2.82 3.76 -57.33
C GLY A 520 2.17 2.84 -56.30
N ASP A 521 1.67 1.68 -56.74
CA ASP A 521 1.01 0.70 -55.85
C ASP A 521 1.97 -0.30 -55.19
N ARG A 522 3.29 -0.18 -55.44
CA ARG A 522 4.30 -1.14 -54.95
C ARG A 522 4.99 -0.64 -53.70
N ILE A 523 5.04 -1.47 -52.66
CA ILE A 523 5.93 -1.25 -51.50
C ILE A 523 7.36 -1.52 -51.95
N VAL A 524 8.21 -0.50 -51.92
CA VAL A 524 9.63 -0.59 -52.30
C VAL A 524 10.55 -0.69 -51.09
N ALA A 525 10.07 -0.32 -49.90
CA ALA A 525 10.80 -0.48 -48.65
C ALA A 525 9.82 -0.53 -47.46
N SER A 526 10.09 -1.36 -46.45
CA SER A 526 9.29 -1.38 -45.22
C SER A 526 10.10 -1.77 -44.00
N LYS A 527 9.64 -1.35 -42.81
CA LYS A 527 10.26 -1.69 -41.53
C LYS A 527 9.25 -1.55 -40.39
N VAL A 528 9.21 -2.53 -39.49
CA VAL A 528 8.53 -2.41 -38.20
C VAL A 528 9.59 -2.36 -37.09
N SER A 529 9.54 -1.35 -36.23
CA SER A 529 10.49 -1.20 -35.12
C SER A 529 9.99 -0.25 -34.04
N ASN A 530 10.68 -0.22 -32.89
CA ASN A 530 10.44 0.78 -31.84
C ASN A 530 11.19 2.10 -32.12
N SER A 531 11.90 2.20 -33.25
CA SER A 531 12.61 3.41 -33.66
C SER A 531 11.69 4.32 -34.46
N SER A 532 11.69 5.61 -34.14
CA SER A 532 10.97 6.65 -34.89
C SER A 532 11.69 7.06 -36.19
N ALA A 533 12.70 6.31 -36.62
CA ALA A 533 13.47 6.58 -37.82
C ALA A 533 13.64 5.34 -38.71
N PHE A 534 13.56 5.58 -40.01
CA PHE A 534 13.76 4.59 -41.05
C PHE A 534 14.60 5.19 -42.18
N SER A 535 15.51 4.41 -42.75
CA SER A 535 16.33 4.84 -43.89
C SER A 535 16.22 3.84 -45.03
N PHE A 536 16.17 4.33 -46.26
CA PHE A 536 16.16 3.51 -47.46
C PHE A 536 16.82 4.27 -48.63
N ILE A 537 17.15 3.53 -49.70
CA ILE A 537 17.77 4.09 -50.91
C ILE A 537 16.80 3.90 -52.08
N PRO A 538 16.28 4.98 -52.71
CA PRO A 538 15.44 4.88 -53.90
C PRO A 538 16.29 4.62 -55.15
N TYR A 539 15.78 3.82 -56.09
CA TYR A 539 16.47 3.54 -57.35
C TYR A 539 15.88 4.29 -58.55
N ASP A 540 14.63 4.78 -58.43
CA ASP A 540 13.89 5.45 -59.49
C ASP A 540 13.56 6.89 -59.10
N GLU A 541 13.47 7.78 -60.09
CA GLU A 541 13.04 9.16 -59.88
C GLU A 541 11.51 9.28 -59.83
N GLY A 542 11.01 10.42 -59.37
CA GLY A 542 9.59 10.77 -59.32
C GLY A 542 8.98 10.62 -57.92
N GLU A 543 7.65 10.57 -57.86
CA GLU A 543 6.91 10.60 -56.60
C GLU A 543 6.95 9.28 -55.82
N TYR A 544 7.03 9.40 -54.51
CA TYR A 544 6.95 8.33 -53.51
C TYR A 544 5.96 8.72 -52.41
N ILE A 545 5.38 7.72 -51.75
CA ILE A 545 4.54 7.92 -50.57
C ILE A 545 5.14 7.12 -49.43
N VAL A 546 5.38 7.72 -48.28
CA VAL A 546 5.65 6.98 -47.05
C VAL A 546 4.39 6.93 -46.20
N ARG A 547 3.95 5.73 -45.82
CA ARG A 547 2.96 5.48 -44.77
C ARG A 547 3.68 5.11 -43.49
N VAL A 548 3.31 5.80 -42.42
CA VAL A 548 3.76 5.51 -41.06
C VAL A 548 2.54 5.09 -40.24
N ARG A 549 2.66 3.99 -39.49
CA ARG A 549 1.64 3.52 -38.53
C ARG A 549 2.26 3.42 -37.15
N VAL A 550 1.51 3.75 -36.11
CA VAL A 550 1.94 3.59 -34.70
C VAL A 550 0.93 2.74 -33.92
N LYS A 551 1.44 1.87 -33.05
CA LYS A 551 0.65 1.08 -32.08
C LYS A 551 1.30 1.13 -30.71
N ASP A 552 0.53 1.45 -29.67
CA ASP A 552 0.90 1.32 -28.27
C ASP A 552 0.74 -0.13 -27.81
N SER A 553 1.67 -0.65 -27.02
CA SER A 553 1.64 -2.04 -26.58
C SER A 553 0.44 -2.40 -25.69
N VAL A 554 -0.23 -1.43 -25.07
CA VAL A 554 -1.50 -1.65 -24.34
C VAL A 554 -2.74 -1.50 -25.22
N SER A 555 -2.58 -1.12 -26.49
CA SER A 555 -3.69 -0.93 -27.42
C SER A 555 -4.27 -2.26 -27.88
N GLU A 556 -5.61 -2.34 -27.86
CA GLU A 556 -6.37 -3.46 -28.44
C GLU A 556 -6.56 -3.28 -29.96
N ASN A 557 -6.28 -2.10 -30.50
CA ASN A 557 -6.37 -1.83 -31.94
C ASN A 557 -5.16 -2.41 -32.70
N ASP A 558 -5.33 -2.67 -34.00
CA ASP A 558 -4.21 -3.05 -34.87
C ASP A 558 -3.17 -1.92 -35.00
N TYR A 559 -3.65 -0.67 -35.07
CA TYR A 559 -2.84 0.55 -35.02
C TYR A 559 -3.66 1.67 -34.36
N ASP A 560 -2.99 2.57 -33.64
CA ASP A 560 -3.62 3.71 -32.97
C ASP A 560 -3.67 4.96 -33.86
N ASP A 561 -2.72 5.11 -34.79
CA ASP A 561 -2.73 6.19 -35.79
C ASP A 561 -1.95 5.79 -37.05
N ILE A 562 -2.34 6.40 -38.18
CA ILE A 562 -1.76 6.17 -39.51
C ILE A 562 -1.64 7.51 -40.22
N ARG A 563 -0.47 7.79 -40.79
CA ARG A 563 -0.26 9.00 -41.59
C ARG A 563 0.60 8.72 -42.82
N GLU A 564 0.31 9.44 -43.89
CA GLU A 564 1.07 9.39 -45.13
C GLU A 564 1.72 10.74 -45.45
N LEU A 565 2.88 10.68 -46.11
CA LEU A 565 3.56 11.84 -46.68
C LEU A 565 4.06 11.51 -48.09
N LYS A 566 3.74 12.38 -49.04
CA LYS A 566 4.26 12.32 -50.40
C LYS A 566 5.58 13.10 -50.49
N PHE A 567 6.54 12.59 -51.24
CA PHE A 567 7.81 13.26 -51.53
C PHE A 567 8.33 12.85 -52.91
N THR A 568 9.18 13.69 -53.51
CA THR A 568 9.72 13.47 -54.86
C THR A 568 11.22 13.23 -54.78
N VAL A 569 11.69 12.22 -55.51
CA VAL A 569 13.11 11.90 -55.66
C VAL A 569 13.55 12.32 -57.06
N GLU A 570 14.64 13.08 -57.16
CA GLU A 570 15.16 13.60 -58.42
C GLU A 570 16.45 12.88 -58.86
N LYS A 571 16.89 13.12 -60.09
CA LYS A 571 18.27 12.83 -60.51
C LYS A 571 19.21 13.91 -60.01
N GLU A 572 20.40 13.50 -59.58
CA GLU A 572 21.45 14.42 -59.14
C GLU A 572 21.90 15.30 -60.33
N PRO A 573 21.97 16.64 -60.18
CA PRO A 573 22.38 17.52 -61.28
C PRO A 573 23.84 17.31 -61.67
N ILE A 574 24.10 17.18 -62.97
CA ILE A 574 25.46 17.04 -63.53
C ILE A 574 26.14 18.41 -63.48
N VAL A 575 27.10 18.60 -62.57
CA VAL A 575 27.89 19.84 -62.49
C VAL A 575 29.10 19.74 -63.44
N SER A 576 29.09 20.55 -64.49
CA SER A 576 30.25 20.82 -65.35
C SER A 576 31.24 21.72 -64.60
N ARG A 577 32.50 21.30 -64.44
CA ARG A 577 33.60 22.16 -63.94
C ARG A 577 34.76 22.18 -64.94
N GLY A 578 34.99 23.35 -65.53
CA GLY A 578 36.22 23.71 -66.26
C GLY A 578 37.41 23.87 -65.31
N GLY A 579 38.61 23.57 -65.82
CA GLY A 579 39.80 23.23 -65.05
C GLY A 579 40.68 24.36 -64.51
N ALA A 580 41.58 23.96 -63.59
CA ALA A 580 42.89 24.56 -63.31
C ALA A 580 43.79 23.49 -62.65
N ALA A 581 45.07 23.45 -63.03
CA ALA A 581 46.09 22.47 -62.65
C ALA A 581 46.79 22.83 -61.29
N PRO A 582 47.66 21.98 -60.71
CA PRO A 582 47.62 21.63 -59.29
C PRO A 582 48.60 22.39 -58.38
N VAL A 583 48.25 22.49 -57.09
CA VAL A 583 49.18 22.81 -55.99
C VAL A 583 49.40 21.54 -55.17
N GLN A 584 50.67 21.15 -55.02
CA GLN A 584 51.12 20.03 -54.21
C GLN A 584 50.96 20.39 -52.72
N GLN A 585 50.12 19.68 -51.98
CA GLN A 585 49.97 19.86 -50.53
C GLN A 585 50.21 18.52 -49.81
N ASN A 586 51.24 18.47 -48.98
CA ASN A 586 51.52 17.34 -48.09
C ASN A 586 50.33 17.13 -47.13
N ILE A 587 49.81 15.91 -47.01
CA ILE A 587 48.68 15.59 -46.14
C ILE A 587 49.14 15.66 -44.68
N ARG A 588 48.61 16.63 -43.92
CA ARG A 588 48.67 16.68 -42.45
C ARG A 588 47.32 16.28 -41.85
N LEU A 589 47.32 15.36 -40.88
CA LEU A 589 46.16 14.98 -40.09
C LEU A 589 45.99 15.99 -38.95
N ASN A 590 45.07 16.93 -39.12
CA ASN A 590 44.73 17.94 -38.11
C ASN A 590 43.98 17.32 -36.91
N ILE A 591 44.68 16.52 -36.10
CA ILE A 591 44.19 15.93 -34.84
C ILE A 591 45.08 16.45 -33.70
N SER A 592 44.56 17.40 -32.93
CA SER A 592 45.30 18.13 -31.89
C SER A 592 45.35 17.41 -30.54
N ARG A 593 44.46 16.44 -30.29
CA ARG A 593 44.35 15.69 -29.04
C ARG A 593 44.55 14.18 -29.23
N ASN A 594 44.86 13.46 -28.16
CA ASN A 594 44.99 12.00 -28.22
C ASN A 594 43.61 11.34 -28.31
N LEU A 595 43.45 10.41 -29.25
CA LEU A 595 42.19 9.68 -29.46
C LEU A 595 42.30 8.24 -28.95
N ARG A 596 41.20 7.71 -28.40
CA ARG A 596 41.10 6.35 -27.87
C ARG A 596 39.65 5.85 -27.92
N LEU A 597 39.47 4.54 -27.68
CA LEU A 597 38.18 3.87 -27.61
C LEU A 597 37.14 4.66 -26.77
N ARG A 598 35.90 4.71 -27.27
CA ARG A 598 34.72 5.45 -26.75
C ARG A 598 34.76 6.97 -26.93
N MET A 599 35.77 7.55 -27.56
CA MET A 599 35.76 8.99 -27.89
C MET A 599 34.91 9.29 -29.13
N MET A 600 34.37 10.50 -29.18
CA MET A 600 33.64 11.02 -30.34
C MET A 600 34.23 12.34 -30.84
N GLY A 601 34.12 12.58 -32.14
CA GLY A 601 34.50 13.85 -32.77
C GLY A 601 34.75 13.73 -34.27
N THR A 602 34.85 14.88 -34.94
CA THR A 602 35.22 14.94 -36.36
C THR A 602 36.68 14.53 -36.60
N ASP A 603 37.54 14.71 -35.60
CA ASP A 603 38.91 14.20 -35.54
C ASP A 603 38.99 12.65 -35.57
N VAL A 604 38.00 11.97 -34.97
CA VAL A 604 37.86 10.51 -35.04
C VAL A 604 37.48 10.07 -36.46
N LYS A 605 36.60 10.80 -37.14
CA LYS A 605 36.24 10.49 -38.53
C LYS A 605 37.44 10.65 -39.46
N LEU A 606 38.21 11.74 -39.31
CA LEU A 606 39.45 11.96 -40.08
C LEU A 606 40.48 10.84 -39.86
N LEU A 607 40.63 10.36 -38.63
CA LEU A 607 41.46 9.20 -38.32
C LEU A 607 40.97 7.93 -39.04
N GLN A 608 39.66 7.66 -39.03
CA GLN A 608 39.08 6.49 -39.69
C GLN A 608 39.26 6.55 -41.21
N GLU A 609 39.06 7.71 -41.82
CA GLU A 609 39.30 7.94 -43.26
C GLU A 609 40.77 7.75 -43.63
N ALA A 610 41.70 8.22 -42.78
CA ALA A 610 43.13 8.00 -42.97
C ALA A 610 43.51 6.52 -42.87
N LEU A 611 42.99 5.79 -41.87
CA LEU A 611 43.25 4.36 -41.71
C LEU A 611 42.57 3.52 -42.78
N GLU A 612 41.42 3.94 -43.30
CA GLU A 612 40.76 3.33 -44.47
C GLU A 612 41.64 3.48 -45.71
N LYS A 613 42.16 4.69 -45.98
CA LYS A 613 43.10 4.94 -47.09
C LYS A 613 44.38 4.11 -46.97
N LEU A 614 44.81 3.77 -45.76
CA LEU A 614 45.95 2.90 -45.50
C LEU A 614 45.59 1.40 -45.45
N GLY A 615 44.29 1.05 -45.52
CA GLY A 615 43.79 -0.34 -45.57
C GLY A 615 43.55 -1.01 -44.21
N TYR A 616 43.63 -0.26 -43.11
CA TYR A 616 43.50 -0.76 -41.74
C TYR A 616 42.07 -0.65 -41.19
N PHE A 617 41.27 0.30 -41.67
CA PHE A 617 39.87 0.46 -41.26
C PHE A 617 38.94 -0.27 -42.24
N LYS A 618 38.22 -1.29 -41.76
CA LYS A 618 37.45 -2.24 -42.59
C LYS A 618 35.94 -2.21 -42.30
N TYR A 619 35.42 -1.05 -41.90
CA TYR A 619 33.98 -0.82 -41.75
C TYR A 619 33.43 -0.14 -43.02
N HIS A 620 32.16 -0.36 -43.34
CA HIS A 620 31.58 0.10 -44.61
C HIS A 620 31.43 1.63 -44.71
N THR A 621 31.54 2.37 -43.60
CA THR A 621 31.55 3.84 -43.57
C THR A 621 32.40 4.39 -42.43
N THR A 622 33.03 5.55 -42.59
CA THR A 622 33.67 6.24 -41.45
C THR A 622 32.63 7.00 -40.64
N THR A 623 32.70 6.89 -39.31
CA THR A 623 31.81 7.54 -38.33
C THR A 623 32.58 8.53 -37.46
N THR A 624 31.87 9.31 -36.65
CA THR A 624 32.49 10.19 -35.64
C THR A 624 32.76 9.48 -34.30
N TYR A 625 32.52 8.17 -34.19
CA TYR A 625 32.69 7.41 -32.95
C TYR A 625 33.86 6.43 -33.03
N PHE A 626 34.76 6.51 -32.05
CA PHE A 626 35.93 5.65 -31.93
C PHE A 626 35.50 4.36 -31.22
N GLY A 627 34.88 3.46 -31.97
CA GLY A 627 34.40 2.17 -31.48
C GLY A 627 35.46 1.08 -31.51
N THR A 628 35.05 -0.15 -31.20
CA THR A 628 35.94 -1.33 -31.17
C THR A 628 36.58 -1.63 -32.52
N ILE A 629 35.91 -1.30 -33.64
CA ILE A 629 36.46 -1.47 -34.99
C ILE A 629 37.58 -0.45 -35.26
N THR A 630 37.42 0.79 -34.81
CA THR A 630 38.44 1.83 -34.90
C THR A 630 39.63 1.52 -34.00
N ASP A 631 39.38 1.05 -32.78
CA ASP A 631 40.43 0.60 -31.86
C ASP A 631 41.23 -0.57 -32.45
N LYS A 632 40.55 -1.54 -33.07
CA LYS A 632 41.21 -2.62 -33.79
C LYS A 632 42.07 -2.09 -34.95
N ALA A 633 41.53 -1.20 -35.78
CA ALA A 633 42.27 -0.61 -36.91
C ALA A 633 43.52 0.16 -36.47
N VAL A 634 43.42 0.92 -35.37
CA VAL A 634 44.55 1.65 -34.78
C VAL A 634 45.61 0.69 -34.24
N ARG A 635 45.20 -0.37 -33.52
CA ARG A 635 46.13 -1.37 -32.99
C ARG A 635 46.82 -2.16 -34.10
N ASP A 636 46.08 -2.54 -35.14
CA ASP A 636 46.63 -3.20 -36.32
C ASP A 636 47.67 -2.29 -37.01
N PHE A 637 47.35 -1.00 -37.19
CA PHE A 637 48.29 -0.02 -37.73
C PHE A 637 49.54 0.18 -36.85
N GLN A 638 49.36 0.33 -35.54
CA GLN A 638 50.47 0.51 -34.60
C GLN A 638 51.41 -0.70 -34.63
N ARG A 639 50.85 -1.92 -34.63
CA ARG A 639 51.61 -3.17 -34.69
C ARG A 639 52.42 -3.29 -35.97
N ASP A 640 51.81 -3.01 -37.11
CA ASP A 640 52.44 -3.18 -38.42
C ASP A 640 53.49 -2.08 -38.72
N ASN A 641 53.56 -1.03 -37.88
CA ASN A 641 54.53 0.06 -38.00
C ASN A 641 55.48 0.17 -36.80
N GLY A 642 55.58 -0.87 -35.97
CA GLY A 642 56.56 -0.93 -34.88
C GLY A 642 56.32 0.07 -33.74
N LEU A 643 55.08 0.54 -33.58
CA LEU A 643 54.67 1.47 -32.52
C LEU A 643 54.14 0.72 -31.30
N LYS A 644 54.07 1.39 -30.15
CA LYS A 644 53.39 0.86 -28.96
C LYS A 644 51.91 0.57 -29.28
N VAL A 645 51.49 -0.69 -29.13
CA VAL A 645 50.14 -1.16 -29.49
C VAL A 645 49.14 -0.95 -28.34
N ASP A 646 48.96 0.31 -27.94
CA ASP A 646 48.06 0.69 -26.84
C ASP A 646 46.67 1.14 -27.30
N GLY A 647 46.43 1.24 -28.62
CA GLY A 647 45.18 1.71 -29.20
C GLY A 647 44.95 3.22 -29.05
N ILE A 648 45.95 3.96 -28.56
CA ILE A 648 45.89 5.40 -28.39
C ILE A 648 46.57 6.09 -29.57
N VAL A 649 45.84 6.97 -30.23
CA VAL A 649 46.37 7.79 -31.31
C VAL A 649 47.00 9.06 -30.74
N GLY A 650 48.22 8.88 -30.22
CA GLY A 650 49.12 9.96 -29.76
C GLY A 650 50.00 10.52 -30.89
N PRO A 651 50.89 11.49 -30.59
CA PRO A 651 51.74 12.15 -31.59
C PRO A 651 52.54 11.19 -32.48
N ALA A 652 53.12 10.13 -31.90
CA ALA A 652 53.89 9.13 -32.65
C ALA A 652 53.03 8.34 -33.65
N THR A 653 51.84 7.89 -33.23
CA THR A 653 50.89 7.20 -34.11
C THR A 653 50.40 8.10 -35.24
N ARG A 654 50.10 9.38 -34.95
CA ARG A 654 49.66 10.35 -35.98
C ARG A 654 50.74 10.61 -37.03
N ASN A 655 51.98 10.85 -36.60
CA ASN A 655 53.09 11.11 -37.52
C ASN A 655 53.36 9.92 -38.45
N ALA A 656 53.31 8.69 -37.92
CA ALA A 656 53.46 7.49 -38.74
C ALA A 656 52.35 7.34 -39.80
N ILE A 657 51.10 7.68 -39.46
CA ILE A 657 49.98 7.68 -40.41
C ILE A 657 50.22 8.72 -41.52
N GLU A 658 50.63 9.94 -41.16
CA GLU A 658 50.92 11.01 -42.14
C GLU A 658 52.04 10.61 -43.11
N ILE A 659 53.14 10.04 -42.61
CA ILE A 659 54.25 9.57 -43.46
C ILE A 659 53.77 8.53 -44.48
N LYS A 660 52.94 7.57 -44.05
CA LYS A 660 52.42 6.51 -44.92
C LYS A 660 51.42 7.02 -45.95
N LEU A 661 50.61 8.03 -45.61
CA LEU A 661 49.70 8.68 -46.54
C LEU A 661 50.45 9.45 -47.63
N ASN A 662 51.56 10.11 -47.27
CA ASN A 662 52.36 10.89 -48.22
C ASN A 662 53.21 10.00 -49.15
N ASN A 663 53.65 8.81 -48.72
CA ASN A 663 54.43 7.89 -49.54
C ASN A 663 53.61 7.08 -50.57
N ARG A 664 52.27 7.04 -50.49
CA ARG A 664 51.41 6.35 -51.48
C ARG A 664 51.16 7.15 -52.76
N ASN A 665 51.49 8.44 -52.80
CA ASN A 665 51.25 9.31 -53.97
C ASN A 665 52.38 9.29 -55.02
N ALA A 666 53.41 8.47 -54.86
CA ALA A 666 54.58 8.43 -55.77
C ALA A 666 54.58 7.29 -56.81
N ILE A 667 53.53 6.47 -56.90
CA ILE A 667 53.50 5.34 -57.86
C ILE A 667 52.17 5.33 -58.61
N SER A 668 52.01 6.33 -59.47
CA SER A 668 51.06 6.29 -60.58
C SER A 668 51.78 6.78 -61.81
N ASN A 669 52.49 5.88 -62.50
CA ASN A 669 52.73 5.91 -63.95
C ASN A 669 53.53 4.67 -64.40
N ILE A 670 53.10 4.12 -65.56
CA ILE A 670 53.77 3.14 -66.43
C ILE A 670 53.24 1.68 -66.40
N GLN A 671 52.37 1.45 -67.38
CA GLN A 671 52.31 0.36 -68.36
C GLN A 671 51.99 -1.09 -67.96
N VAL A 672 50.94 -1.56 -68.62
CA VAL A 672 50.59 -2.95 -68.92
C VAL A 672 51.67 -3.58 -69.80
N LYS A 673 52.21 -4.74 -69.37
CA LYS A 673 52.65 -5.85 -70.24
C LYS A 673 52.94 -7.11 -69.42
N ASN A 674 51.93 -7.97 -69.31
CA ASN A 674 52.00 -9.43 -69.49
C ASN A 674 50.64 -10.01 -69.08
N GLY A 675 49.95 -10.63 -70.04
CA GLY A 675 48.57 -11.06 -69.91
C GLY A 675 48.33 -12.00 -68.73
N ALA A 676 47.73 -11.46 -67.68
CA ALA A 676 46.88 -12.15 -66.70
C ALA A 676 46.16 -11.07 -65.89
N ILE A 677 44.84 -11.00 -66.02
CA ILE A 677 44.03 -10.07 -65.23
C ILE A 677 43.92 -10.67 -63.82
N LEU A 678 44.53 -10.01 -62.84
CA LEU A 678 44.43 -10.39 -61.44
C LEU A 678 43.04 -9.97 -60.93
N LEU A 679 42.11 -10.92 -60.79
CA LEU A 679 40.79 -10.67 -60.20
C LEU A 679 40.73 -11.18 -58.76
N SER A 680 40.29 -10.35 -57.83
CA SER A 680 40.17 -10.72 -56.42
C SER A 680 38.88 -10.17 -55.79
N TYR A 681 38.61 -10.59 -54.56
CA TYR A 681 37.46 -10.13 -53.77
C TYR A 681 37.35 -8.60 -53.78
N GLY A 682 36.16 -8.09 -54.07
CA GLY A 682 35.83 -6.67 -54.14
C GLY A 682 35.91 -6.05 -55.54
N MET A 683 36.45 -6.74 -56.54
CA MET A 683 36.49 -6.24 -57.93
C MET A 683 35.15 -6.41 -58.64
N SER A 684 34.82 -5.51 -59.58
CA SER A 684 33.66 -5.62 -60.46
C SER A 684 34.02 -5.26 -61.91
N GLY A 685 33.28 -5.82 -62.87
CA GLY A 685 33.48 -5.53 -64.29
C GLY A 685 33.22 -6.75 -65.19
N ASP A 686 33.37 -6.56 -66.50
CA ASP A 686 33.05 -7.60 -67.48
C ASP A 686 33.97 -8.82 -67.39
N GLU A 687 35.21 -8.64 -66.92
CA GLU A 687 36.13 -9.76 -66.64
C GLU A 687 35.68 -10.61 -65.43
N VAL A 688 35.04 -9.99 -64.43
CA VAL A 688 34.41 -10.73 -63.32
C VAL A 688 33.17 -11.48 -63.80
N LYS A 689 32.38 -10.90 -64.71
CA LYS A 689 31.26 -11.63 -65.35
C LYS A 689 31.79 -12.84 -66.13
N ARG A 690 32.88 -12.68 -66.88
CA ARG A 690 33.52 -13.76 -67.64
C ARG A 690 34.04 -14.88 -66.74
N LEU A 691 34.62 -14.55 -65.58
CA LEU A 691 35.03 -15.51 -64.56
C LEU A 691 33.84 -16.27 -63.98
N GLN A 692 32.80 -15.55 -63.52
CA GLN A 692 31.61 -16.16 -62.93
C GLN A 692 30.88 -17.07 -63.91
N SER A 693 30.74 -16.65 -65.17
CA SER A 693 30.13 -17.47 -66.23
C SER A 693 30.90 -18.76 -66.45
N LYS A 694 32.25 -18.70 -66.46
CA LYS A 694 33.08 -19.89 -66.65
C LYS A 694 33.04 -20.82 -65.43
N LEU A 695 33.12 -20.29 -64.21
CA LEU A 695 32.95 -21.08 -62.99
C LEU A 695 31.56 -21.69 -62.87
N LYS A 696 30.52 -21.04 -63.40
CA LYS A 696 29.15 -21.56 -63.44
C LYS A 696 29.02 -22.71 -64.44
N GLN A 697 29.60 -22.56 -65.63
CA GLN A 697 29.69 -23.63 -66.63
C GLN A 697 30.38 -24.88 -66.07
N LEU A 698 31.43 -24.69 -65.27
CA LEU A 698 32.18 -25.76 -64.63
C LEU A 698 31.53 -26.30 -63.33
N GLY A 699 30.37 -25.77 -62.93
CA GLY A 699 29.60 -26.23 -61.75
C GLY A 699 30.09 -25.71 -60.39
N TYR A 700 31.11 -24.85 -60.33
CA TYR A 700 31.66 -24.30 -59.09
C TYR A 700 30.89 -23.07 -58.59
N PHE A 701 30.25 -22.32 -59.49
CA PHE A 701 29.48 -21.12 -59.15
C PHE A 701 27.97 -21.41 -59.17
N LYS A 702 27.39 -21.63 -57.98
CA LYS A 702 25.99 -22.08 -57.80
C LYS A 702 24.96 -20.94 -57.72
N TYR A 703 25.39 -19.69 -57.87
CA TYR A 703 24.47 -18.56 -57.75
C TYR A 703 23.57 -18.43 -59.01
N PRO A 704 22.28 -18.09 -58.87
CA PRO A 704 21.32 -18.10 -59.98
C PRO A 704 21.66 -17.14 -61.13
N SER A 705 22.34 -16.03 -60.85
CA SER A 705 22.67 -14.99 -61.85
C SER A 705 24.17 -14.65 -61.89
N ILE A 706 24.64 -14.10 -63.02
CA ILE A 706 26.01 -13.57 -63.17
C ILE A 706 25.98 -12.09 -62.81
N THR A 707 26.65 -11.71 -61.72
CA THR A 707 26.50 -10.37 -61.12
C THR A 707 27.57 -9.38 -61.59
N GLY A 708 28.71 -9.88 -62.09
CA GLY A 708 29.86 -9.05 -62.43
C GLY A 708 30.58 -8.44 -61.23
N TYR A 709 30.28 -8.91 -60.01
CA TYR A 709 30.94 -8.51 -58.77
C TYR A 709 31.60 -9.71 -58.07
N PHE A 710 32.88 -9.56 -57.74
CA PHE A 710 33.71 -10.58 -57.14
C PHE A 710 33.51 -10.55 -55.61
N GLY A 711 32.35 -11.02 -55.17
CA GLY A 711 32.04 -11.19 -53.74
C GLY A 711 32.47 -12.56 -53.19
N SER A 712 32.04 -12.85 -51.97
CA SER A 712 32.40 -14.08 -51.23
C SER A 712 31.98 -15.36 -51.94
N ILE A 713 30.87 -15.32 -52.68
CA ILE A 713 30.39 -16.45 -53.47
C ILE A 713 31.34 -16.74 -54.65
N THR A 714 31.81 -15.69 -55.32
CA THR A 714 32.78 -15.81 -56.43
C THR A 714 34.14 -16.27 -55.92
N GLU A 715 34.59 -15.74 -54.79
CA GLU A 715 35.82 -16.15 -54.12
C GLU A 715 35.77 -17.62 -53.68
N SER A 716 34.65 -18.04 -53.07
CA SER A 716 34.44 -19.42 -52.64
C SER A 716 34.39 -20.38 -53.83
N ALA A 717 33.73 -20.00 -54.93
CA ALA A 717 33.69 -20.77 -56.16
C ALA A 717 35.09 -20.92 -56.78
N LEU A 718 35.89 -19.84 -56.77
CA LEU A 718 37.26 -19.88 -57.29
C LEU A 718 38.19 -20.71 -56.40
N LYS A 719 38.08 -20.61 -55.07
CA LYS A 719 38.81 -21.46 -54.11
C LYS A 719 38.46 -22.94 -54.30
N ALA A 720 37.19 -23.25 -54.54
CA ALA A 720 36.75 -24.62 -54.82
C ALA A 720 37.35 -25.17 -56.13
N PHE A 721 37.41 -24.35 -57.18
CA PHE A 721 38.07 -24.70 -58.43
C PHE A 721 39.59 -24.90 -58.25
N GLN A 722 40.26 -23.97 -57.57
CA GLN A 722 41.70 -24.05 -57.27
C GLN A 722 42.03 -25.34 -56.50
N LYS A 723 41.23 -25.66 -55.48
CA LYS A 723 41.35 -26.90 -54.72
C LYS A 723 41.23 -28.14 -55.63
N ALA A 724 40.24 -28.15 -56.52
CA ALA A 724 40.01 -29.27 -57.44
C ALA A 724 41.13 -29.45 -58.48
N LYS A 725 41.91 -28.40 -58.77
CA LYS A 725 43.06 -28.43 -59.68
C LYS A 725 44.42 -28.54 -58.97
N GLY A 726 44.43 -28.77 -57.65
CA GLY A 726 45.66 -28.88 -56.87
C GLY A 726 46.43 -27.57 -56.70
N LEU A 727 45.76 -26.42 -56.88
CA LEU A 727 46.34 -25.09 -56.68
C LEU A 727 46.13 -24.58 -55.24
N PRO A 728 46.99 -23.65 -54.76
CA PRO A 728 46.73 -22.91 -53.53
C PRO A 728 45.38 -22.17 -53.60
N GLN A 729 44.56 -22.31 -52.55
CA GLN A 729 43.20 -21.76 -52.49
C GLN A 729 43.21 -20.27 -52.14
N THR A 730 43.85 -19.45 -52.99
CA THR A 730 44.04 -18.02 -52.76
C THR A 730 42.75 -17.22 -52.92
N GLY A 731 41.77 -17.73 -53.69
CA GLY A 731 40.55 -16.98 -54.03
C GLY A 731 40.81 -15.80 -54.96
N VAL A 732 41.98 -15.77 -55.60
CA VAL A 732 42.40 -14.76 -56.58
C VAL A 732 42.62 -15.46 -57.92
N LEU A 733 42.12 -14.86 -59.00
CA LEU A 733 42.40 -15.31 -60.37
C LEU A 733 43.78 -14.82 -60.78
N ASP A 734 44.80 -15.58 -60.39
CA ASP A 734 46.17 -15.36 -60.85
C ASP A 734 46.43 -16.02 -62.21
N SER A 735 47.63 -15.81 -62.76
CA SER A 735 48.02 -16.31 -64.08
C SER A 735 47.97 -17.85 -64.20
N GLN A 736 48.24 -18.57 -63.11
CA GLN A 736 48.21 -20.04 -63.07
C GLN A 736 46.77 -20.57 -63.02
N THR A 737 45.93 -19.93 -62.20
CA THR A 737 44.50 -20.22 -62.11
C THR A 737 43.79 -19.89 -63.42
N TYR A 738 44.13 -18.76 -64.05
CA TYR A 738 43.57 -18.34 -65.34
C TYR A 738 43.84 -19.36 -66.46
N LYS A 739 45.07 -19.86 -66.59
CA LYS A 739 45.43 -20.86 -67.61
C LYS A 739 44.59 -22.13 -67.52
N LEU A 740 44.32 -22.62 -66.31
CA LEU A 740 43.55 -23.84 -66.09
C LEU A 740 42.03 -23.64 -66.21
N LEU A 741 41.56 -22.39 -66.13
CA LEU A 741 40.14 -22.04 -66.23
C LEU A 741 39.68 -21.86 -67.68
N TYR A 742 40.60 -21.48 -68.58
CA TYR A 742 40.31 -21.06 -69.96
C TYR A 742 41.02 -21.87 -71.04
N ASN A 743 41.97 -22.74 -70.68
CA ASN A 743 42.51 -23.80 -71.54
C ASN A 743 42.12 -25.16 -70.97
#